data_AF-A0A1E5SSJ3-F1
#
_entry.id   AF-A0A1E5SSJ3-F1
#
_cell.length_a   1.000
_cell.length_b   1.000
_cell.length_c   1.000
_cell.angle_alpha   90.00
_cell.angle_beta   90.00
_cell.angle_gamma   90.00
#
_symmetry.space_group_name_H-M   'P 1'
#
loop_
_entity.id
_entity.type
_entity.pdbx_description
1 polymer ?
#
loop_
_entity_poly.entity_id
_entity_poly.type
_entity_poly.pdbx_seq_one_letter_code
_entity_poly.pdbx_strand_id
1 'polypeptide(L)'
;MIKFFKRIWKAIVGFLKKLNPGPVAWKGASKAIGTTVVIIWIIGSMMMFVTQPQTYFGIAMVLLGIILAFLMGAGALLARLLVKNMNKGLFWVIPGAFFLMPFVFGMGSLSWKFPVLVVVFSGALGAGIFTLTKKTRSELTLLQKIVASTGSLLGIAGLVWGLIWLADTGFKPEVEHINAAKKSEYRPEHIQLPDPSEPGPYEVEYLTYGSGKDKHRDEFGSDATIITDSIDGSRLLSGWKATPGKLRTWYWGFDDKALPINGRVWYPKGEGPFPLALIVHGNHSMFDFSDPGYEYLGELLASQGMIMVSVDENFINSGWTDFIGDGLNEENDARGWLLLEHLKYWKKWNNTEGGLFNGKVDMENLAVMGHSRGGEAAAVAGFFNRLPFYPDDAKQVFDFDFNIKAVVSIAPVDGQYRPGNVSTPLENVNYLVIHGANDGDVQSFAGLRQYERLEFNDSSDYFKSAVYVYGANHGQFNTTWGNRDSGFPFGSLLNVDALMPMEDQLKIGQVYISAFLQASLQGKKEYESLFRDHRAGEKWLPETIYLNQYENSDWKVLADFEEDLDLTTTSSGGKIKTKNLTVWKEQIVGMKWGNRGTRAAYIGWDSLAYEADTASYEVVFKESIDASQSSYLTFEMSEAKGSTYPDKKRDEEKKKKEQGNEEEKKNEDIEEKEETEDKEEDDKEEEDDKDEEKKAPEPLDFTIELADVNGNTTGFKLSDYSYLQRQLSVDVLKNKELQSTKRSEAVYNTFFVDLSKFLNLEDFDITAIKSMKLIFNQSHKGLIILDKIAVH
;
A
#
# COMPACT_ATOMS: atom_id res chain seq x y z
N MET A 1 -6.44 28.81 50.56
CA MET A 1 -5.88 28.34 49.27
C MET A 1 -5.30 29.45 48.38
N ILE A 2 -6.05 30.50 48.01
CA ILE A 2 -5.62 31.53 47.03
C ILE A 2 -4.32 32.28 47.42
N LYS A 3 -4.09 32.59 48.71
CA LYS A 3 -2.86 33.25 49.18
C LYS A 3 -1.61 32.35 49.09
N PHE A 4 -1.77 31.02 49.22
CA PHE A 4 -0.69 30.04 49.13
C PHE A 4 -0.22 29.90 47.67
N PHE A 5 -1.17 29.73 46.73
CA PHE A 5 -0.87 29.73 45.30
C PHE A 5 -0.25 31.06 44.83
N LYS A 6 -0.73 32.22 45.29
CA LYS A 6 -0.11 33.52 44.98
C LYS A 6 1.34 33.63 45.49
N ARG A 7 1.66 33.01 46.63
CA ARG A 7 3.00 33.05 47.25
C ARG A 7 3.97 32.10 46.53
N ILE A 8 3.51 30.90 46.15
CA ILE A 8 4.25 29.99 45.28
C ILE A 8 4.47 30.64 43.91
N TRP A 9 3.43 31.21 43.30
CA TRP A 9 3.53 31.91 42.02
C TRP A 9 4.53 33.07 42.08
N LYS A 10 4.52 33.87 43.16
CA LYS A 10 5.49 34.97 43.36
C LYS A 10 6.92 34.45 43.56
N ALA A 11 7.10 33.30 44.21
CA ALA A 11 8.40 32.65 44.36
C ALA A 11 8.91 32.09 43.03
N ILE A 12 8.05 31.44 42.25
CA ILE A 12 8.34 30.94 40.89
C ILE A 12 8.70 32.12 39.98
N VAL A 13 7.89 33.19 39.94
CA VAL A 13 8.18 34.39 39.15
C VAL A 13 9.47 35.08 39.61
N GLY A 14 9.73 35.13 40.91
CA GLY A 14 10.98 35.68 41.46
C GLY A 14 12.21 34.86 41.08
N PHE A 15 12.08 33.52 41.04
CA PHE A 15 13.11 32.60 40.57
C PHE A 15 13.34 32.74 39.06
N LEU A 16 12.26 32.76 38.26
CA LEU A 16 12.33 32.97 36.81
C LEU A 16 12.94 34.32 36.42
N LYS A 17 12.68 35.39 37.18
CA LYS A 17 13.33 36.70 36.97
C LYS A 17 14.85 36.66 37.16
N LYS A 18 15.37 35.78 38.03
CA LYS A 18 16.82 35.56 38.21
C LYS A 18 17.44 34.73 37.08
N LEU A 19 16.61 34.05 36.29
CA LEU A 19 17.01 33.20 35.17
C LEU A 19 16.85 33.88 33.81
N ASN A 20 16.51 35.17 33.78
CA ASN A 20 16.27 35.88 32.53
C ASN A 20 17.56 35.91 31.67
N PRO A 21 17.56 35.38 30.44
CA PRO A 21 18.79 35.26 29.66
C PRO A 21 19.38 36.63 29.33
N GLY A 22 20.68 36.79 29.54
CA GLY A 22 21.41 38.02 29.20
C GLY A 22 21.68 38.16 27.70
N PRO A 23 22.20 39.32 27.24
CA PRO A 23 22.48 39.57 25.82
C PRO A 23 23.43 38.55 25.17
N VAL A 24 24.40 38.03 25.93
CA VAL A 24 25.36 37.02 25.48
C VAL A 24 24.68 35.67 25.22
N ALA A 25 23.78 35.26 26.11
CA ALA A 25 23.00 34.03 25.97
C ALA A 25 22.09 34.10 24.72
N TRP A 26 21.38 35.21 24.52
CA TRP A 26 20.54 35.39 23.33
C TRP A 26 21.33 35.43 22.02
N LYS A 27 22.52 36.05 22.04
CA LYS A 27 23.43 36.06 20.88
C LYS A 27 23.95 34.66 20.57
N GLY A 28 24.27 33.88 21.60
CA GLY A 28 24.67 32.49 21.48
C GLY A 28 23.56 31.62 20.89
N ALA A 29 22.35 31.71 21.45
CA ALA A 29 21.17 31.00 20.95
C ALA A 29 20.92 31.31 19.47
N SER A 30 20.88 32.60 19.10
CA SER A 30 20.59 33.01 17.71
C SER A 30 21.64 32.46 16.74
N LYS A 31 22.93 32.50 17.11
CA LYS A 31 24.02 31.94 16.28
C LYS A 31 23.90 30.43 16.13
N ALA A 32 23.69 29.70 17.23
CA ALA A 32 23.58 28.24 17.19
C ALA A 32 22.38 27.79 16.36
N ILE A 33 21.21 28.41 16.55
CA ILE A 33 20.01 28.14 15.74
C ILE A 33 20.31 28.36 14.26
N GLY A 34 20.84 29.53 13.89
CA GLY A 34 21.16 29.84 12.50
C GLY A 34 22.16 28.86 11.90
N THR A 35 23.25 28.55 12.61
CA THR A 35 24.26 27.57 12.15
C THR A 35 23.68 26.17 11.98
N THR A 36 22.93 25.66 12.96
CA THR A 36 22.34 24.32 12.90
C THR A 36 21.34 24.20 11.74
N VAL A 37 20.45 25.18 11.58
CA VAL A 37 19.48 25.21 10.46
C VAL A 37 20.20 25.23 9.12
N VAL A 38 21.24 26.06 8.96
CA VAL A 38 22.00 26.13 7.71
C VAL A 38 22.73 24.82 7.41
N ILE A 39 23.32 24.15 8.42
CA ILE A 39 23.96 22.85 8.23
C ILE A 39 22.95 21.80 7.75
N ILE A 40 21.81 21.70 8.44
CA ILE A 40 20.75 20.74 8.09
C ILE A 40 20.23 21.02 6.67
N TRP A 41 19.98 22.29 6.36
CA TRP A 41 19.58 22.72 5.02
C TRP A 41 20.62 22.31 3.97
N ILE A 42 21.90 22.65 4.17
CA ILE A 42 22.96 22.31 3.21
C ILE A 42 23.02 20.80 2.99
N ILE A 43 23.00 19.99 4.04
CA ILE A 43 23.06 18.53 3.88
C ILE A 43 21.85 18.02 3.09
N GLY A 44 20.62 18.35 3.51
CA GLY A 44 19.40 17.85 2.87
C GLY A 44 19.21 18.37 1.44
N SER A 45 19.44 19.67 1.21
CA SER A 45 19.28 20.30 -0.10
C SER A 45 20.40 19.93 -1.07
N MET A 46 21.63 19.68 -0.61
CA MET A 46 22.70 19.13 -1.47
C MET A 46 22.34 17.72 -1.94
N MET A 47 21.77 16.89 -1.06
CA MET A 47 21.32 15.55 -1.45
C MET A 47 20.25 15.62 -2.55
N MET A 48 19.23 16.46 -2.32
CA MET A 48 18.07 16.61 -3.20
C MET A 48 18.38 17.29 -4.54
N PHE A 49 19.13 18.39 -4.54
CA PHE A 49 19.32 19.22 -5.74
C PHE A 49 20.61 18.90 -6.51
N VAL A 50 21.63 18.34 -5.84
CA VAL A 50 22.97 18.16 -6.44
C VAL A 50 23.33 16.69 -6.62
N THR A 51 23.30 15.89 -5.55
CA THR A 51 23.82 14.51 -5.64
C THR A 51 22.86 13.59 -6.38
N GLN A 52 21.56 13.66 -6.07
CA GLN A 52 20.57 12.80 -6.73
C GLN A 52 20.43 13.15 -8.23
N PRO A 53 20.24 14.43 -8.63
CA PRO A 53 20.18 14.80 -10.05
C PRO A 53 21.54 14.84 -10.77
N GLN A 54 22.63 14.52 -10.06
CA GLN A 54 24.01 14.58 -10.55
C GLN A 54 24.37 15.87 -11.31
N THR A 55 23.88 17.03 -10.83
CA THR A 55 24.04 18.32 -11.52
C THR A 55 24.51 19.45 -10.62
N TYR A 56 25.47 20.25 -11.12
CA TYR A 56 25.94 21.45 -10.42
C TYR A 56 24.90 22.58 -10.39
N PHE A 57 23.87 22.54 -11.25
CA PHE A 57 22.77 23.52 -11.23
C PHE A 57 22.07 23.55 -9.86
N GLY A 58 22.00 22.40 -9.17
CA GLY A 58 21.43 22.30 -7.83
C GLY A 58 22.06 23.22 -6.79
N ILE A 59 23.34 23.60 -6.94
CA ILE A 59 24.01 24.54 -6.02
C ILE A 59 23.27 25.88 -6.01
N ALA A 60 22.74 26.33 -7.15
CA ALA A 60 21.95 27.56 -7.21
C ALA A 60 20.67 27.46 -6.37
N MET A 61 20.01 26.30 -6.37
CA MET A 61 18.81 26.03 -5.57
C MET A 61 19.13 25.99 -4.07
N VAL A 62 20.23 25.35 -3.69
CA VAL A 62 20.73 25.33 -2.30
C VAL A 62 20.97 26.76 -1.79
N LEU A 63 21.64 27.60 -2.59
CA LEU A 63 21.92 29.00 -2.24
C LEU A 63 20.64 29.86 -2.22
N LEU A 64 19.73 29.65 -3.17
CA LEU A 64 18.46 30.36 -3.23
C LEU A 64 17.64 30.16 -1.95
N GLY A 65 17.57 28.93 -1.43
CA GLY A 65 16.89 28.67 -0.16
C GLY A 65 17.47 29.49 0.99
N ILE A 66 18.81 29.56 1.11
CA ILE A 66 19.49 30.37 2.14
C ILE A 66 19.17 31.86 1.97
N ILE A 67 19.17 32.37 0.74
CA ILE A 67 18.84 33.77 0.43
C ILE A 67 17.39 34.08 0.81
N LEU A 68 16.43 33.22 0.46
CA LEU A 68 15.02 33.40 0.81
C LEU A 68 14.80 33.36 2.33
N ALA A 69 15.46 32.43 3.02
CA ALA A 69 15.44 32.36 4.49
C ALA A 69 15.99 33.65 5.13
N PHE A 70 17.08 34.19 4.57
CA PHE A 70 17.65 35.47 4.97
C PHE A 70 16.65 36.62 4.76
N LEU A 71 16.02 36.71 3.58
CA LEU A 71 15.04 37.75 3.25
C LEU A 71 13.81 37.70 4.16
N MET A 72 13.34 36.51 4.52
CA MET A 72 12.25 36.37 5.47
C MET A 72 12.62 36.76 6.90
N GLY A 73 13.85 36.45 7.33
CA GLY A 73 14.41 37.01 8.56
C GLY A 73 14.42 38.55 8.54
N ALA A 74 14.72 39.16 7.40
CA ALA A 74 14.73 40.60 7.23
C ALA A 74 13.33 41.22 7.27
N GLY A 75 12.38 40.65 6.52
CA GLY A 75 10.98 41.06 6.55
C GLY A 75 10.40 40.96 7.97
N ALA A 76 10.74 39.89 8.69
CA ALA A 76 10.38 39.72 10.07
C ALA A 76 10.97 40.86 10.94
N LEU A 77 12.27 41.18 10.83
CA LEU A 77 12.84 42.30 11.59
C LEU A 77 12.14 43.64 11.36
N LEU A 78 11.58 43.87 10.17
CA LEU A 78 10.73 45.05 9.89
C LEU A 78 9.40 44.96 10.64
N ALA A 79 8.71 43.81 10.60
CA ALA A 79 7.46 43.58 11.34
C ALA A 79 7.64 43.70 12.87
N ARG A 80 8.82 43.34 13.39
CA ARG A 80 9.20 43.51 14.80
C ARG A 80 9.18 44.97 15.27
N LEU A 81 9.31 45.96 14.37
CA LEU A 81 9.14 47.38 14.74
C LEU A 81 7.75 47.65 15.36
N LEU A 82 6.78 46.75 15.11
CA LEU A 82 5.43 46.78 15.66
C LEU A 82 5.27 45.94 16.96
N VAL A 83 6.20 45.02 17.27
CA VAL A 83 6.14 44.10 18.45
C VAL A 83 7.45 44.16 19.26
N LYS A 84 7.44 44.89 20.38
CA LYS A 84 8.67 45.31 21.10
C LYS A 84 9.31 44.27 22.05
N ASN A 85 8.73 43.09 22.27
CA ASN A 85 9.04 42.26 23.45
C ASN A 85 10.02 41.06 23.26
N MET A 86 10.48 40.72 22.05
CA MET A 86 11.38 39.56 21.81
C MET A 86 12.86 39.97 21.60
N ASN A 87 13.82 39.05 21.42
CA ASN A 87 15.22 39.38 21.04
C ASN A 87 15.39 39.57 19.51
N LYS A 88 16.20 40.55 19.07
CA LYS A 88 16.41 40.86 17.63
C LYS A 88 17.00 39.67 16.86
N GLY A 89 17.97 38.97 17.43
CA GLY A 89 18.62 37.83 16.77
C GLY A 89 17.69 36.65 16.55
N LEU A 90 16.78 36.39 17.48
CA LEU A 90 15.78 35.32 17.34
C LEU A 90 14.70 35.64 16.30
N PHE A 91 14.27 36.90 16.23
CA PHE A 91 13.32 37.35 15.21
C PHE A 91 13.88 37.22 13.78
N TRP A 92 15.22 37.20 13.65
CA TRP A 92 15.91 36.98 12.39
C TRP A 92 15.97 35.49 12.01
N VAL A 93 16.39 34.61 12.94
CA VAL A 93 16.68 33.20 12.60
C VAL A 93 15.46 32.28 12.64
N ILE A 94 14.46 32.55 13.49
CA ILE A 94 13.30 31.67 13.65
C ILE A 94 12.46 31.61 12.36
N PRO A 95 12.11 32.72 11.68
CA PRO A 95 11.38 32.64 10.41
C PRO A 95 12.14 31.83 9.35
N GLY A 96 13.46 31.99 9.27
CA GLY A 96 14.29 31.19 8.37
C GLY A 96 14.29 29.69 8.72
N ALA A 97 14.28 29.35 10.02
CA ALA A 97 14.16 27.96 10.48
C ALA A 97 12.81 27.34 10.08
N PHE A 98 11.71 28.06 10.32
CA PHE A 98 10.36 27.62 9.93
C PHE A 98 10.11 27.65 8.43
N PHE A 99 10.99 28.28 7.65
CA PHE A 99 10.97 28.19 6.20
C PHE A 99 11.76 27.00 5.68
N LEU A 100 13.02 26.87 6.05
CA LEU A 100 13.93 25.87 5.49
C LEU A 100 13.62 24.46 5.96
N MET A 101 13.26 24.31 7.24
CA MET A 101 13.09 22.99 7.85
C MET A 101 11.91 22.20 7.24
N PRO A 102 10.74 22.80 6.92
CA PRO A 102 9.69 22.10 6.18
C PRO A 102 10.10 21.57 4.80
N PHE A 103 11.02 22.22 4.09
CA PHE A 103 11.51 21.67 2.80
C PHE A 103 12.36 20.42 3.00
N VAL A 104 13.03 20.28 4.15
CA VAL A 104 13.83 19.10 4.47
C VAL A 104 12.95 18.02 5.12
N PHE A 105 12.09 18.35 6.07
CA PHE A 105 11.34 17.36 6.88
C PHE A 105 9.82 17.31 6.61
N GLY A 106 9.31 18.08 5.66
CA GLY A 106 7.97 17.97 5.06
C GLY A 106 6.74 18.16 5.93
N MET A 107 5.63 17.71 5.34
CA MET A 107 4.25 18.14 5.56
C MET A 107 3.60 17.55 6.84
N GLY A 108 2.40 18.03 7.16
CA GLY A 108 1.65 17.61 8.35
C GLY A 108 2.23 18.18 9.65
N SER A 109 2.08 17.44 10.75
CA SER A 109 2.46 17.94 12.08
C SER A 109 3.97 18.10 12.29
N LEU A 110 4.79 17.41 11.48
CA LEU A 110 6.25 17.45 11.57
C LEU A 110 6.85 18.77 11.07
N SER A 111 6.17 19.43 10.12
CA SER A 111 6.57 20.70 9.51
C SER A 111 6.87 21.80 10.53
N TRP A 112 6.16 21.80 11.68
CA TRP A 112 6.39 22.76 12.75
C TRP A 112 7.10 22.15 13.96
N LYS A 113 6.87 20.86 14.27
CA LYS A 113 7.49 20.17 15.41
C LYS A 113 9.02 20.12 15.29
N PHE A 114 9.56 19.75 14.12
CA PHE A 114 11.01 19.70 13.92
C PHE A 114 11.71 21.05 14.05
N PRO A 115 11.25 22.13 13.37
CA PRO A 115 11.85 23.44 13.57
C PRO A 115 11.77 23.89 15.04
N VAL A 116 10.69 23.59 15.78
CA VAL A 116 10.62 23.85 17.22
C VAL A 116 11.72 23.11 17.98
N LEU A 117 11.86 21.79 17.78
CA LEU A 117 12.87 20.99 18.46
C LEU A 117 14.29 21.49 18.17
N VAL A 118 14.59 21.80 16.90
CA VAL A 118 15.88 22.36 16.51
C VAL A 118 16.10 23.73 17.14
N VAL A 119 15.12 24.64 17.11
CA VAL A 119 15.22 25.97 17.72
C VAL A 119 15.46 25.86 19.24
N VAL A 120 14.75 24.96 19.92
CA VAL A 120 14.86 24.77 21.38
C VAL A 120 16.22 24.19 21.75
N PHE A 121 16.62 23.06 21.16
CA PHE A 121 17.85 22.37 21.54
C PHE A 121 19.11 23.12 21.10
N SER A 122 19.17 23.61 19.86
CA SER A 122 20.31 24.42 19.39
C SER A 122 20.36 25.77 20.12
N GLY A 123 19.19 26.38 20.40
CA GLY A 123 19.10 27.61 21.17
C GLY A 123 19.61 27.47 22.60
N ALA A 124 19.22 26.40 23.29
CA ALA A 124 19.69 26.07 24.64
C ALA A 124 21.22 25.81 24.66
N LEU A 125 21.71 25.04 23.68
CA LEU A 125 23.14 24.76 23.50
C LEU A 125 23.95 26.04 23.29
N GLY A 126 23.51 26.88 22.35
CA GLY A 126 24.15 28.15 22.03
C GLY A 126 24.11 29.13 23.20
N ALA A 127 22.96 29.26 23.86
CA ALA A 127 22.82 30.13 25.03
C ALA A 127 23.77 29.71 26.16
N GLY A 128 23.84 28.41 26.45
CA GLY A 128 24.69 27.85 27.48
C GLY A 128 26.19 28.01 27.18
N ILE A 129 26.65 27.55 26.01
CA ILE A 129 28.07 27.60 25.61
C ILE A 129 28.58 29.03 25.60
N PHE A 130 27.85 29.96 24.96
CA PHE A 130 28.29 31.36 24.86
C PHE A 130 28.36 32.04 26.23
N THR A 131 27.42 31.73 27.12
CA THR A 131 27.42 32.22 28.50
C THR A 131 28.63 31.70 29.28
N LEU A 132 29.04 30.45 29.05
CA LEU A 132 30.20 29.82 29.71
C LEU A 132 31.57 30.17 29.10
N THR A 133 31.62 31.01 28.07
CA THR A 133 32.90 31.42 27.45
C THR A 133 33.79 32.17 28.45
N LYS A 134 35.12 32.09 28.25
CA LYS A 134 36.13 32.69 29.16
C LYS A 134 35.88 34.17 29.49
N LYS A 135 35.29 34.94 28.56
CA LYS A 135 35.02 36.37 28.72
C LYS A 135 33.91 36.69 29.73
N THR A 136 32.94 35.80 29.90
CA THR A 136 31.78 36.03 30.79
C THR A 136 31.80 35.15 32.03
N ARG A 137 32.55 34.05 32.01
CA ARG A 137 32.56 33.02 33.06
C ARG A 137 32.97 33.53 34.45
N SER A 138 33.83 34.54 34.53
CA SER A 138 34.27 35.15 35.80
C SER A 138 33.18 35.98 36.49
N GLU A 139 32.20 36.48 35.73
CA GLU A 139 31.16 37.41 36.20
C GLU A 139 29.86 36.71 36.57
N LEU A 140 29.75 35.40 36.31
CA LEU A 140 28.54 34.62 36.56
C LEU A 140 28.45 34.10 37.99
N THR A 141 27.25 34.21 38.56
CA THR A 141 26.88 33.52 39.80
C THR A 141 26.92 32.00 39.62
N LEU A 142 27.06 31.26 40.72
CA LEU A 142 27.02 29.79 40.69
C LEU A 142 25.74 29.26 40.03
N LEU A 143 24.58 29.86 40.36
CA LEU A 143 23.29 29.50 39.77
C LEU A 143 23.29 29.67 38.24
N GLN A 144 23.82 30.78 37.72
CA GLN A 144 23.88 31.02 36.28
C GLN A 144 24.84 30.05 35.57
N LYS A 145 25.96 29.68 36.22
CA LYS A 145 26.86 28.65 35.70
C LYS A 145 26.18 27.30 35.61
N ILE A 146 25.45 26.90 36.66
CA ILE A 146 24.67 25.66 36.68
C ILE A 146 23.64 25.67 35.56
N VAL A 147 22.80 26.71 35.47
CA VAL A 147 21.76 26.82 34.44
C VAL A 147 22.33 26.80 33.02
N ALA A 148 23.42 27.53 32.76
CA ALA A 148 24.07 27.53 31.45
C ALA A 148 24.69 26.16 31.11
N SER A 149 25.23 25.45 32.11
CA SER A 149 25.79 24.11 31.93
C SER A 149 24.69 23.09 31.66
N THR A 150 23.60 23.12 32.44
CA THR A 150 22.41 22.29 32.24
C THR A 150 21.78 22.56 30.87
N GLY A 151 21.62 23.83 30.47
CA GLY A 151 21.09 24.18 29.15
C GLY A 151 21.99 23.71 28.00
N SER A 152 23.31 23.78 28.17
CA SER A 152 24.27 23.21 27.20
C SER A 152 24.12 21.69 27.10
N LEU A 153 24.03 21.01 28.23
CA LEU A 153 23.90 19.56 28.30
C LEU A 153 22.57 19.06 27.74
N LEU A 154 21.46 19.72 28.05
CA LEU A 154 20.15 19.42 27.47
C LEU A 154 20.12 19.71 25.97
N GLY A 155 20.74 20.81 25.54
CA GLY A 155 20.82 21.16 24.12
C GLY A 155 21.61 20.15 23.30
N ILE A 156 22.79 19.72 23.77
CA ILE A 156 23.57 18.68 23.09
C ILE A 156 22.88 17.32 23.15
N ALA A 157 22.33 16.94 24.31
CA ALA A 157 21.61 15.67 24.47
C ALA A 157 20.39 15.60 23.55
N GLY A 158 19.62 16.69 23.41
CA GLY A 158 18.48 16.75 22.50
C GLY A 158 18.85 16.67 21.02
N LEU A 159 19.93 17.32 20.60
CA LEU A 159 20.43 17.21 19.21
C LEU A 159 20.97 15.80 18.92
N VAL A 160 21.73 15.21 19.84
CA VAL A 160 22.24 13.83 19.70
C VAL A 160 21.09 12.84 19.70
N TRP A 161 20.11 13.01 20.59
CA TRP A 161 18.90 12.20 20.61
C TRP A 161 18.14 12.30 19.29
N GLY A 162 18.00 13.50 18.71
CA GLY A 162 17.37 13.69 17.39
C GLY A 162 18.11 12.95 16.28
N LEU A 163 19.45 12.94 16.29
CA LEU A 163 20.25 12.19 15.32
C LEU A 163 20.13 10.67 15.51
N ILE A 164 20.18 10.19 16.76
CA ILE A 164 19.95 8.78 17.08
C ILE A 164 18.56 8.37 16.63
N TRP A 165 17.56 9.18 16.92
CA TRP A 165 16.18 8.94 16.51
C TRP A 165 16.04 8.95 14.98
N LEU A 166 16.76 9.78 14.23
CA LEU A 166 16.76 9.69 12.76
C LEU A 166 17.46 8.44 12.22
N ALA A 167 18.47 7.92 12.93
CA ALA A 167 19.20 6.71 12.55
C ALA A 167 18.49 5.41 12.97
N ASP A 168 17.58 5.49 13.95
CA ASP A 168 16.80 4.37 14.46
C ASP A 168 15.94 3.72 13.37
N THR A 169 16.01 2.39 13.28
CA THR A 169 15.34 1.56 12.26
C THR A 169 13.94 1.11 12.68
N GLY A 170 13.58 1.32 13.94
CA GLY A 170 12.24 1.05 14.47
C GLY A 170 12.22 -0.19 15.36
N PHE A 171 11.22 -1.05 15.17
CA PHE A 171 10.95 -2.19 16.03
C PHE A 171 10.21 -3.31 15.30
N LYS A 172 10.42 -4.54 15.76
CA LYS A 172 9.57 -5.67 15.41
C LYS A 172 8.25 -5.62 16.18
N PRO A 173 7.14 -6.15 15.62
CA PRO A 173 5.87 -6.26 16.34
C PRO A 173 6.04 -6.92 17.71
N GLU A 174 5.45 -6.33 18.76
CA GLU A 174 5.53 -6.90 20.12
C GLU A 174 4.84 -8.26 20.23
N VAL A 175 3.80 -8.46 19.41
CA VAL A 175 3.01 -9.69 19.32
C VAL A 175 3.03 -10.11 17.86
N GLU A 176 3.62 -11.28 17.59
CA GLU A 176 3.64 -11.86 16.25
C GLU A 176 2.26 -12.43 15.89
N HIS A 177 1.83 -12.21 14.66
CA HIS A 177 0.59 -12.79 14.16
C HIS A 177 0.71 -14.31 14.07
N ILE A 178 -0.34 -15.02 14.48
CA ILE A 178 -0.44 -16.46 14.26
C ILE A 178 -0.74 -16.69 12.78
N ASN A 179 0.07 -17.52 12.11
CA ASN A 179 -0.22 -17.97 10.75
C ASN A 179 -1.32 -19.05 10.77
N ALA A 180 -2.53 -18.66 10.38
CA ALA A 180 -3.72 -19.50 10.37
C ALA A 180 -3.60 -20.70 9.43
N ALA A 181 -2.95 -20.53 8.28
CA ALA A 181 -2.78 -21.58 7.28
C ALA A 181 -1.87 -22.71 7.78
N LYS A 182 -0.86 -22.39 8.61
CA LYS A 182 0.03 -23.39 9.23
C LYS A 182 -0.63 -24.22 10.33
N LYS A 183 -1.67 -23.68 10.98
CA LYS A 183 -2.39 -24.37 12.06
C LYS A 183 -3.32 -25.49 11.57
N SER A 184 -3.83 -25.39 10.35
CA SER A 184 -4.66 -26.47 9.78
C SER A 184 -3.83 -27.74 9.57
N GLU A 185 -4.46 -28.91 9.63
CA GLU A 185 -3.81 -30.19 9.28
C GLU A 185 -3.77 -30.42 7.76
N TYR A 186 -4.71 -29.83 7.01
CA TYR A 186 -4.79 -29.98 5.56
C TYR A 186 -3.59 -29.34 4.86
N ARG A 187 -3.04 -30.06 3.89
CA ARG A 187 -2.02 -29.55 2.98
C ARG A 187 -2.46 -29.85 1.54
N PRO A 188 -2.46 -28.85 0.65
CA PRO A 188 -2.71 -29.11 -0.77
C PRO A 188 -1.59 -29.98 -1.34
N GLU A 189 -1.88 -30.64 -2.47
CA GLU A 189 -0.84 -31.34 -3.22
C GLU A 189 0.21 -30.33 -3.70
N HIS A 190 1.49 -30.67 -3.51
CA HIS A 190 2.57 -29.84 -4.01
C HIS A 190 2.62 -29.89 -5.53
N ILE A 191 2.93 -28.75 -6.14
CA ILE A 191 3.04 -28.64 -7.59
C ILE A 191 4.22 -29.51 -8.07
N GLN A 192 3.98 -30.34 -9.09
CA GLN A 192 4.95 -31.30 -9.62
C GLN A 192 5.87 -30.70 -10.71
N LEU A 193 5.70 -29.40 -11.01
CA LEU A 193 6.60 -28.64 -11.88
C LEU A 193 7.84 -28.15 -11.11
N PRO A 194 8.94 -27.80 -11.81
CA PRO A 194 10.10 -27.16 -11.19
C PRO A 194 9.74 -25.85 -10.46
N ASP A 195 10.55 -25.46 -9.48
CA ASP A 195 10.44 -24.13 -8.85
C ASP A 195 10.55 -23.04 -9.94
N PRO A 196 9.50 -22.21 -10.14
CA PRO A 196 9.45 -21.24 -11.22
C PRO A 196 10.45 -20.09 -11.06
N SER A 197 11.08 -19.96 -9.89
CA SER A 197 12.11 -18.96 -9.62
C SER A 197 13.54 -19.47 -9.81
N GLU A 198 13.72 -20.75 -10.12
CA GLU A 198 15.02 -21.27 -10.56
C GLU A 198 15.29 -20.87 -12.02
N PRO A 199 16.55 -20.69 -12.43
CA PRO A 199 16.89 -20.45 -13.83
C PRO A 199 16.38 -21.56 -14.76
N GLY A 200 15.81 -21.18 -15.89
CA GLY A 200 15.36 -22.10 -16.92
C GLY A 200 16.50 -22.58 -17.84
N PRO A 201 16.17 -23.37 -18.89
CA PRO A 201 17.18 -24.02 -19.72
C PRO A 201 17.85 -23.11 -20.75
N TYR A 202 17.37 -21.88 -20.95
CA TYR A 202 17.90 -20.98 -21.98
C TYR A 202 19.07 -20.13 -21.45
N GLU A 203 20.11 -19.99 -22.27
CA GLU A 203 21.13 -18.94 -22.07
C GLU A 203 20.47 -17.57 -22.32
N VAL A 204 20.77 -16.60 -21.46
CA VAL A 204 20.19 -15.26 -21.52
C VAL A 204 21.11 -14.31 -22.29
N GLU A 205 20.55 -13.59 -23.25
CA GLU A 205 21.19 -12.46 -23.91
C GLU A 205 20.58 -11.14 -23.43
N TYR A 206 21.39 -10.07 -23.44
CA TYR A 206 21.03 -8.74 -22.98
C TYR A 206 21.28 -7.69 -24.06
N LEU A 207 20.37 -6.74 -24.21
CA LEU A 207 20.60 -5.51 -24.98
C LEU A 207 19.72 -4.37 -24.49
N THR A 208 19.95 -3.18 -25.03
CA THR A 208 19.08 -2.03 -24.86
C THR A 208 18.63 -1.47 -26.21
N TYR A 209 17.44 -0.89 -26.23
CA TYR A 209 16.99 -0.02 -27.31
C TYR A 209 16.67 1.37 -26.74
N GLY A 210 16.88 2.41 -27.53
CA GLY A 210 16.65 3.77 -27.07
C GLY A 210 16.87 4.84 -28.13
N SER A 211 16.69 6.09 -27.72
CA SER A 211 16.71 7.25 -28.62
C SER A 211 18.04 7.52 -29.33
N GLY A 212 19.14 6.95 -28.85
CA GLY A 212 20.49 7.25 -29.32
C GLY A 212 21.04 8.61 -28.85
N LYS A 213 20.27 9.34 -28.03
CA LYS A 213 20.53 10.75 -27.68
C LYS A 213 20.25 11.05 -26.20
N ASP A 214 20.08 10.02 -25.38
CA ASP A 214 19.90 10.21 -23.93
C ASP A 214 21.13 10.95 -23.35
N LYS A 215 20.87 11.97 -22.54
CA LYS A 215 21.92 12.84 -21.98
C LYS A 215 22.59 12.27 -20.74
N HIS A 216 21.93 11.36 -20.04
CA HIS A 216 22.33 10.88 -18.72
C HIS A 216 22.69 9.40 -18.73
N ARG A 217 22.30 8.68 -19.79
CA ARG A 217 22.32 7.21 -19.83
C ARG A 217 22.87 6.73 -21.17
N ASP A 218 24.15 6.38 -21.18
CA ASP A 218 24.85 5.92 -22.39
C ASP A 218 24.15 4.69 -23.00
N GLU A 219 23.56 3.82 -22.17
CA GLU A 219 22.83 2.63 -22.62
C GLU A 219 21.58 2.90 -23.45
N PHE A 220 20.99 4.11 -23.35
CA PHE A 220 19.91 4.59 -24.23
C PHE A 220 20.37 5.72 -25.18
N GLY A 221 21.63 6.14 -25.01
CA GLY A 221 22.38 7.10 -25.81
C GLY A 221 23.30 6.39 -26.80
N SER A 222 24.61 6.63 -26.70
CA SER A 222 25.59 6.13 -27.66
C SER A 222 25.70 4.62 -27.75
N ASP A 223 25.34 3.90 -26.67
CA ASP A 223 25.56 2.47 -26.52
C ASP A 223 24.29 1.66 -26.80
N ALA A 224 23.18 2.33 -27.15
CA ALA A 224 21.93 1.67 -27.52
C ALA A 224 22.13 0.74 -28.72
N THR A 225 21.76 -0.53 -28.56
CA THR A 225 21.93 -1.55 -29.60
C THR A 225 20.94 -1.36 -30.75
N ILE A 226 19.70 -0.97 -30.44
CA ILE A 226 18.68 -0.63 -31.42
C ILE A 226 18.24 0.82 -31.19
N ILE A 227 18.30 1.63 -32.25
CA ILE A 227 17.85 3.02 -32.19
C ILE A 227 16.36 3.11 -32.52
N THR A 228 15.60 3.82 -31.69
CA THR A 228 14.17 4.09 -31.87
C THR A 228 13.92 5.56 -32.24
N ASP A 229 12.83 5.79 -32.98
CA ASP A 229 12.34 7.15 -33.20
C ASP A 229 11.56 7.61 -31.95
N SER A 230 11.51 8.93 -31.74
CA SER A 230 10.68 9.53 -30.68
C SER A 230 9.21 9.60 -31.07
N ILE A 231 8.32 9.61 -30.08
CA ILE A 231 6.88 9.74 -30.27
C ILE A 231 6.30 11.00 -29.63
N ASP A 232 5.19 11.51 -30.19
CA ASP A 232 4.50 12.69 -29.68
C ASP A 232 3.43 12.28 -28.65
N GLY A 233 3.70 12.53 -27.37
CA GLY A 233 2.79 12.30 -26.24
C GLY A 233 2.09 13.56 -25.72
N SER A 234 2.19 14.69 -26.43
CA SER A 234 1.69 16.00 -25.96
C SER A 234 0.17 16.10 -25.80
N ARG A 235 -0.57 15.07 -26.20
CA ARG A 235 -2.02 14.93 -25.97
C ARG A 235 -2.38 14.15 -24.71
N LEU A 236 -1.47 13.32 -24.21
CA LEU A 236 -1.67 12.54 -22.98
C LEU A 236 -0.99 13.22 -21.78
N LEU A 237 0.04 14.02 -22.01
CA LEU A 237 0.76 14.71 -20.93
C LEU A 237 0.38 16.18 -20.87
N SER A 238 -0.18 16.61 -19.75
CA SER A 238 -0.40 18.02 -19.44
C SER A 238 0.64 18.57 -18.45
N GLY A 239 0.74 19.90 -18.35
CA GLY A 239 1.71 20.58 -17.48
C GLY A 239 3.11 20.80 -18.09
N TRP A 240 3.45 20.16 -19.22
CA TRP A 240 4.81 20.26 -19.80
C TRP A 240 5.20 21.69 -20.24
N LYS A 241 4.24 22.53 -20.62
CA LYS A 241 4.50 23.93 -21.02
C LYS A 241 4.84 24.86 -19.84
N ALA A 242 4.53 24.43 -18.61
CA ALA A 242 4.79 25.19 -17.41
C ALA A 242 6.29 25.15 -17.02
N THR A 243 6.66 25.90 -15.98
CA THR A 243 8.05 25.96 -15.49
C THR A 243 8.62 24.58 -15.15
N PRO A 244 7.90 23.67 -14.46
CA PRO A 244 8.40 22.32 -14.19
C PRO A 244 8.74 21.54 -15.47
N GLY A 245 7.86 21.54 -16.46
CA GLY A 245 8.13 20.87 -17.74
C GLY A 245 9.29 21.46 -18.54
N LYS A 246 9.53 22.78 -18.48
CA LYS A 246 10.73 23.39 -19.06
C LYS A 246 12.02 22.95 -18.38
N LEU A 247 12.01 22.81 -17.05
CA LEU A 247 13.15 22.29 -16.30
C LEU A 247 13.38 20.80 -16.61
N ARG A 248 12.30 20.04 -16.76
CA ARG A 248 12.32 18.65 -17.23
C ARG A 248 12.94 18.53 -18.62
N THR A 249 12.57 19.39 -19.57
CA THR A 249 13.19 19.44 -20.91
C THR A 249 14.65 19.86 -20.87
N TRP A 250 15.04 20.79 -20.00
CA TRP A 250 16.45 21.13 -19.81
C TRP A 250 17.25 19.90 -19.36
N TYR A 251 16.72 19.17 -18.37
CA TYR A 251 17.35 17.97 -17.83
C TYR A 251 17.43 16.87 -18.90
N TRP A 252 16.31 16.37 -19.41
CA TRP A 252 16.28 15.22 -20.33
C TRP A 252 16.72 15.53 -21.76
N GLY A 253 16.52 16.77 -22.23
CA GLY A 253 16.86 17.17 -23.60
C GLY A 253 15.74 16.99 -24.63
N PHE A 254 14.56 16.55 -24.22
CA PHE A 254 13.36 16.45 -25.06
C PHE A 254 12.12 17.00 -24.32
N ASP A 255 11.03 17.21 -25.05
CA ASP A 255 9.74 17.59 -24.50
C ASP A 255 8.67 16.52 -24.75
N ASP A 256 7.44 16.82 -24.37
CA ASP A 256 6.25 15.96 -24.54
C ASP A 256 5.98 15.54 -25.99
N LYS A 257 6.59 16.20 -27.00
CA LYS A 257 6.42 15.86 -28.42
C LYS A 257 7.46 14.89 -28.98
N ALA A 258 8.46 14.57 -28.18
CA ALA A 258 9.58 13.72 -28.59
C ALA A 258 9.98 12.76 -27.47
N LEU A 259 8.98 12.09 -26.88
CA LEU A 259 9.21 11.08 -25.85
C LEU A 259 10.03 9.91 -26.43
N PRO A 260 11.04 9.42 -25.71
CA PRO A 260 11.86 8.32 -26.16
C PRO A 260 11.16 6.97 -25.95
N ILE A 261 11.45 6.01 -26.81
CA ILE A 261 11.08 4.60 -26.64
C ILE A 261 12.33 3.87 -26.16
N ASN A 262 12.52 3.82 -24.85
CA ASN A 262 13.70 3.25 -24.19
C ASN A 262 13.35 1.96 -23.44
N GLY A 263 14.22 0.94 -23.51
CA GLY A 263 14.01 -0.29 -22.74
C GLY A 263 15.23 -1.19 -22.66
N ARG A 264 15.34 -1.88 -21.53
CA ARG A 264 16.31 -2.95 -21.29
C ARG A 264 15.68 -4.29 -21.59
N VAL A 265 16.38 -5.14 -22.34
CA VAL A 265 15.85 -6.39 -22.85
C VAL A 265 16.72 -7.55 -22.39
N TRP A 266 16.10 -8.51 -21.73
CA TRP A 266 16.66 -9.83 -21.49
C TRP A 266 15.85 -10.83 -22.32
N TYR A 267 16.53 -11.66 -23.10
CA TYR A 267 15.86 -12.57 -24.03
C TYR A 267 16.57 -13.92 -24.15
N PRO A 268 15.84 -15.00 -24.49
CA PRO A 268 16.42 -16.32 -24.60
C PRO A 268 17.25 -16.43 -25.88
N LYS A 269 18.45 -17.01 -25.78
CA LYS A 269 19.25 -17.40 -26.93
C LYS A 269 18.63 -18.60 -27.62
N GLY A 270 18.03 -18.38 -28.79
CA GLY A 270 17.39 -19.41 -29.59
C GLY A 270 16.61 -18.83 -30.77
N GLU A 271 15.94 -19.72 -31.50
CA GLU A 271 15.16 -19.36 -32.70
C GLU A 271 13.77 -18.78 -32.35
N GLY A 272 13.24 -19.07 -31.17
CA GLY A 272 11.87 -18.67 -30.78
C GLY A 272 10.78 -19.42 -31.57
N PRO A 273 9.56 -18.87 -31.67
CA PRO A 273 9.14 -17.61 -31.06
C PRO A 273 9.00 -17.73 -29.53
N PHE A 274 9.24 -16.64 -28.81
CA PHE A 274 9.13 -16.55 -27.35
C PHE A 274 8.04 -15.54 -26.94
N PRO A 275 7.22 -15.82 -25.91
CA PRO A 275 6.32 -14.84 -25.33
C PRO A 275 7.05 -13.57 -24.90
N LEU A 276 6.37 -12.43 -24.91
CA LEU A 276 6.95 -11.12 -24.59
C LEU A 276 6.23 -10.48 -23.40
N ALA A 277 6.99 -10.09 -22.38
CA ALA A 277 6.51 -9.40 -21.20
C ALA A 277 7.19 -8.04 -21.03
N LEU A 278 6.42 -6.97 -20.96
CA LEU A 278 6.90 -5.61 -20.67
C LEU A 278 6.61 -5.29 -19.20
N ILE A 279 7.56 -4.71 -18.47
CA ILE A 279 7.33 -4.15 -17.14
C ILE A 279 7.67 -2.67 -17.11
N VAL A 280 6.82 -1.89 -16.47
CA VAL A 280 7.04 -0.46 -16.23
C VAL A 280 7.05 -0.13 -14.74
N HIS A 281 8.00 0.70 -14.33
CA HIS A 281 8.10 1.17 -12.96
C HIS A 281 7.02 2.23 -12.64
N GLY A 282 6.83 2.51 -11.35
CA GLY A 282 5.95 3.59 -10.90
C GLY A 282 6.66 4.92 -10.72
N ASN A 283 5.98 5.85 -10.08
CA ASN A 283 6.54 7.15 -9.75
C ASN A 283 7.62 7.01 -8.67
N HIS A 284 8.85 7.26 -9.07
CA HIS A 284 9.97 7.47 -8.18
C HIS A 284 10.55 8.88 -8.44
N SER A 285 11.73 9.19 -7.93
CA SER A 285 12.45 10.37 -8.41
C SER A 285 12.87 10.19 -9.87
N MET A 286 12.58 11.14 -10.76
CA MET A 286 13.07 11.15 -12.15
C MET A 286 14.61 11.16 -12.27
N PHE A 287 15.30 11.43 -11.17
CA PHE A 287 16.76 11.48 -11.07
C PHE A 287 17.38 10.17 -10.58
N ASP A 288 16.55 9.20 -10.20
CA ASP A 288 16.97 7.92 -9.64
C ASP A 288 16.27 6.79 -10.40
N PHE A 289 17.02 6.18 -11.33
CA PHE A 289 16.46 5.38 -12.40
C PHE A 289 15.92 4.04 -11.89
N SER A 290 14.65 3.77 -12.23
CA SER A 290 13.91 2.64 -11.66
C SER A 290 13.94 1.37 -12.52
N ASP A 291 14.12 1.50 -13.84
CA ASP A 291 14.13 0.38 -14.79
C ASP A 291 15.25 -0.66 -14.59
N PRO A 292 16.47 -0.34 -14.07
CA PRO A 292 17.46 -1.38 -13.79
C PRO A 292 17.00 -2.35 -12.69
N GLY A 293 16.05 -1.92 -11.85
CA GLY A 293 15.60 -2.64 -10.67
C GLY A 293 14.91 -3.97 -10.93
N TYR A 294 14.58 -4.28 -12.18
CA TYR A 294 13.91 -5.52 -12.59
C TYR A 294 14.83 -6.51 -13.31
N GLU A 295 16.15 -6.28 -13.32
CA GLU A 295 17.12 -7.18 -13.93
C GLU A 295 16.97 -8.63 -13.45
N TYR A 296 16.74 -8.84 -12.15
CA TYR A 296 16.54 -10.17 -11.56
C TYR A 296 15.32 -10.93 -12.14
N LEU A 297 14.26 -10.21 -12.54
CA LEU A 297 13.12 -10.79 -13.27
C LEU A 297 13.45 -10.96 -14.74
N GLY A 298 14.18 -10.00 -15.33
CA GLY A 298 14.65 -10.06 -16.71
C GLY A 298 15.43 -11.33 -17.00
N GLU A 299 16.48 -11.58 -16.21
CA GLU A 299 17.30 -12.78 -16.32
C GLU A 299 16.49 -14.07 -16.09
N LEU A 300 15.65 -14.09 -15.06
CA LEU A 300 14.81 -15.25 -14.75
C LEU A 300 13.86 -15.59 -15.91
N LEU A 301 13.03 -14.63 -16.33
CA LEU A 301 12.01 -14.87 -17.35
C LEU A 301 12.65 -15.20 -18.71
N ALA A 302 13.78 -14.56 -19.06
CA ALA A 302 14.58 -14.92 -20.23
C ALA A 302 15.10 -16.35 -20.17
N SER A 303 15.65 -16.76 -19.03
CA SER A 303 16.12 -18.15 -18.86
C SER A 303 14.97 -19.16 -18.97
N GLN A 304 13.74 -18.76 -18.62
CA GLN A 304 12.50 -19.54 -18.72
C GLN A 304 11.83 -19.48 -20.10
N GLY A 305 12.49 -18.87 -21.11
CA GLY A 305 12.00 -18.85 -22.48
C GLY A 305 10.98 -17.75 -22.77
N MET A 306 11.08 -16.59 -22.11
CA MET A 306 10.25 -15.40 -22.34
C MET A 306 11.13 -14.17 -22.58
N ILE A 307 10.80 -13.32 -23.54
CA ILE A 307 11.47 -12.02 -23.69
C ILE A 307 10.93 -11.09 -22.60
N MET A 308 11.81 -10.51 -21.79
CA MET A 308 11.44 -9.56 -20.76
C MET A 308 12.02 -8.19 -21.09
N VAL A 309 11.18 -7.17 -21.00
CA VAL A 309 11.55 -5.78 -21.26
C VAL A 309 11.24 -4.92 -20.04
N SER A 310 12.26 -4.31 -19.44
CA SER A 310 12.05 -3.23 -18.49
C SER A 310 12.03 -1.89 -19.22
N VAL A 311 10.87 -1.26 -19.21
CA VAL A 311 10.59 0.00 -19.91
C VAL A 311 11.04 1.18 -19.04
N ASP A 312 11.74 2.13 -19.65
CA ASP A 312 12.18 3.36 -19.01
C ASP A 312 11.13 4.46 -19.21
N GLU A 313 10.54 4.91 -18.11
CA GLU A 313 9.63 6.04 -18.05
C GLU A 313 10.04 7.04 -16.96
N ASN A 314 11.33 7.07 -16.59
CA ASN A 314 11.81 7.98 -15.54
C ASN A 314 11.57 9.45 -15.93
N PHE A 315 11.42 9.75 -17.22
CA PHE A 315 11.15 11.09 -17.71
C PHE A 315 9.76 11.63 -17.39
N ILE A 316 8.80 10.79 -16.99
CA ILE A 316 7.47 11.20 -16.50
C ILE A 316 7.30 11.03 -14.98
N ASN A 317 8.36 10.62 -14.27
CA ASN A 317 8.39 10.59 -12.81
C ASN A 317 8.43 12.00 -12.19
N SER A 318 8.04 12.11 -10.92
CA SER A 318 8.13 13.33 -10.13
C SER A 318 9.59 13.71 -9.85
N GLY A 319 9.86 14.99 -9.64
CA GLY A 319 11.17 15.48 -9.26
C GLY A 319 11.11 16.80 -8.50
N TRP A 320 12.25 17.26 -7.98
CA TRP A 320 12.33 18.56 -7.32
C TRP A 320 11.91 19.72 -8.23
N THR A 321 11.94 19.53 -9.56
CA THR A 321 11.43 20.47 -10.56
C THR A 321 9.97 20.84 -10.34
N ASP A 322 9.20 19.91 -9.77
CA ASP A 322 7.78 20.04 -9.52
C ASP A 322 7.50 20.82 -8.22
N PHE A 323 8.52 21.25 -7.47
CA PHE A 323 8.36 22.19 -6.34
C PHE A 323 8.19 23.65 -6.79
N ILE A 324 8.40 23.95 -8.07
CA ILE A 324 8.36 25.32 -8.64
C ILE A 324 7.10 25.53 -9.51
N GLY A 325 6.02 24.82 -9.20
CA GLY A 325 4.72 24.91 -9.89
C GLY A 325 3.92 23.62 -9.71
N ASP A 326 2.82 23.49 -10.45
CA ASP A 326 2.13 22.21 -10.57
C ASP A 326 2.94 21.31 -11.52
N GLY A 327 3.22 20.07 -11.10
CA GLY A 327 3.98 19.08 -11.86
C GLY A 327 3.26 18.58 -13.12
N LEU A 328 3.67 17.41 -13.63
CA LEU A 328 2.89 16.73 -14.66
C LEU A 328 1.56 16.25 -14.08
N ASN A 329 0.52 16.31 -14.91
CA ASN A 329 -0.76 15.63 -14.67
C ASN A 329 -0.97 14.62 -15.81
N GLU A 330 -1.92 13.68 -15.63
CA GLU A 330 -2.26 12.69 -16.67
C GLU A 330 -1.03 11.81 -17.03
N GLU A 331 -0.26 11.41 -16.03
CA GLU A 331 0.90 10.56 -16.27
C GLU A 331 0.50 9.08 -16.46
N ASN A 332 -0.42 8.51 -15.67
CA ASN A 332 -0.68 7.06 -15.67
C ASN A 332 -1.29 6.53 -16.99
N ASP A 333 -2.11 7.33 -17.66
CA ASP A 333 -2.59 7.05 -19.00
C ASP A 333 -1.50 7.17 -20.06
N ALA A 334 -0.61 8.17 -19.95
CA ALA A 334 0.58 8.24 -20.79
C ALA A 334 1.49 7.01 -20.62
N ARG A 335 1.68 6.52 -19.38
CA ARG A 335 2.42 5.26 -19.08
C ARG A 335 1.80 4.05 -19.78
N GLY A 336 0.49 3.88 -19.61
CA GLY A 336 -0.24 2.76 -20.23
C GLY A 336 -0.19 2.80 -21.75
N TRP A 337 -0.30 3.99 -22.34
CA TRP A 337 -0.14 4.20 -23.77
C TRP A 337 1.29 3.91 -24.27
N LEU A 338 2.32 4.35 -23.53
CA LEU A 338 3.72 4.10 -23.88
C LEU A 338 4.01 2.60 -23.98
N LEU A 339 3.53 1.79 -23.04
CA LEU A 339 3.63 0.33 -23.11
C LEU A 339 3.13 -0.25 -24.45
N LEU A 340 2.01 0.27 -24.98
CA LEU A 340 1.46 -0.18 -26.26
C LEU A 340 2.29 0.32 -27.46
N GLU A 341 2.87 1.52 -27.37
CA GLU A 341 3.81 2.01 -28.39
C GLU A 341 5.09 1.18 -28.42
N HIS A 342 5.57 0.68 -27.28
CA HIS A 342 6.65 -0.31 -27.24
C HIS A 342 6.27 -1.60 -27.98
N LEU A 343 5.05 -2.13 -27.78
CA LEU A 343 4.58 -3.31 -28.51
C LEU A 343 4.51 -3.10 -30.03
N LYS A 344 4.25 -1.87 -30.51
CA LYS A 344 4.32 -1.55 -31.95
C LYS A 344 5.74 -1.70 -32.50
N TYR A 345 6.75 -1.27 -31.76
CA TYR A 345 8.16 -1.49 -32.13
C TYR A 345 8.52 -2.97 -32.12
N TRP A 346 8.07 -3.74 -31.12
CA TRP A 346 8.28 -5.18 -31.07
C TRP A 346 7.64 -5.91 -32.26
N LYS A 347 6.40 -5.55 -32.62
CA LYS A 347 5.75 -6.06 -33.83
C LYS A 347 6.52 -5.70 -35.10
N LYS A 348 7.06 -4.47 -35.19
CA LYS A 348 7.89 -4.02 -36.31
C LYS A 348 9.18 -4.84 -36.41
N TRP A 349 9.91 -5.00 -35.31
CA TRP A 349 11.16 -5.78 -35.29
C TRP A 349 10.94 -7.25 -35.60
N ASN A 350 9.85 -7.83 -35.08
CA ASN A 350 9.49 -9.22 -35.38
C ASN A 350 9.24 -9.45 -36.88
N ASN A 351 8.69 -8.45 -37.57
CA ASN A 351 8.37 -8.51 -39.00
C ASN A 351 9.47 -7.97 -39.93
N THR A 352 10.60 -7.49 -39.40
CA THR A 352 11.69 -6.92 -40.22
C THR A 352 12.64 -8.03 -40.65
N GLU A 353 12.59 -8.46 -41.91
CA GLU A 353 13.48 -9.50 -42.47
C GLU A 353 14.97 -9.22 -42.18
N GLY A 354 15.67 -10.23 -41.66
CA GLY A 354 17.10 -10.13 -41.31
C GLY A 354 17.39 -9.27 -40.08
N GLY A 355 16.37 -8.71 -39.42
CA GLY A 355 16.51 -8.02 -38.13
C GLY A 355 16.74 -8.99 -36.96
N LEU A 356 17.28 -8.46 -35.85
CA LEU A 356 17.67 -9.26 -34.68
C LEU A 356 16.53 -10.12 -34.11
N PHE A 357 15.32 -9.57 -34.06
CA PHE A 357 14.13 -10.24 -33.51
C PHE A 357 13.20 -10.82 -34.58
N ASN A 358 13.64 -10.91 -35.84
CA ASN A 358 12.79 -11.38 -36.93
C ASN A 358 12.26 -12.81 -36.66
N GLY A 359 10.94 -12.96 -36.54
CA GLY A 359 10.29 -14.24 -36.24
C GLY A 359 10.53 -14.79 -34.82
N LYS A 360 11.21 -14.04 -33.94
CA LYS A 360 11.58 -14.51 -32.59
C LYS A 360 10.55 -14.20 -31.51
N VAL A 361 9.58 -13.34 -31.80
CA VAL A 361 8.60 -12.87 -30.82
C VAL A 361 7.25 -13.53 -31.08
N ASP A 362 6.70 -14.16 -30.05
CA ASP A 362 5.34 -14.68 -30.06
C ASP A 362 4.35 -13.56 -29.76
N MET A 363 3.85 -12.91 -30.83
CA MET A 363 2.89 -11.82 -30.71
C MET A 363 1.49 -12.28 -30.26
N GLU A 364 1.25 -13.59 -30.13
CA GLU A 364 0.00 -14.16 -29.63
C GLU A 364 -0.01 -14.34 -28.10
N ASN A 365 1.16 -14.21 -27.46
CA ASN A 365 1.34 -14.43 -26.01
C ASN A 365 2.10 -13.25 -25.40
N LEU A 366 1.36 -12.17 -25.13
CA LEU A 366 1.91 -10.92 -24.59
C LEU A 366 1.46 -10.67 -23.16
N ALA A 367 2.35 -10.09 -22.35
CA ALA A 367 2.04 -9.57 -21.04
C ALA A 367 2.48 -8.12 -20.87
N VAL A 368 1.68 -7.35 -20.13
CA VAL A 368 2.04 -6.03 -19.63
C VAL A 368 2.02 -6.04 -18.12
N MET A 369 3.07 -5.50 -17.51
CA MET A 369 3.29 -5.54 -16.08
C MET A 369 3.66 -4.16 -15.57
N GLY A 370 3.43 -3.89 -14.29
CA GLY A 370 4.01 -2.71 -13.69
C GLY A 370 3.91 -2.63 -12.18
N HIS A 371 4.63 -1.67 -11.61
CA HIS A 371 4.75 -1.46 -10.17
C HIS A 371 4.19 -0.09 -9.78
N SER A 372 3.41 0.01 -8.70
CA SER A 372 2.89 1.28 -8.18
C SER A 372 2.02 1.99 -9.21
N ARG A 373 2.33 3.23 -9.61
CA ARG A 373 1.71 3.90 -10.78
C ARG A 373 1.82 3.10 -12.07
N GLY A 374 2.91 2.36 -12.25
CA GLY A 374 3.09 1.45 -13.37
C GLY A 374 2.14 0.25 -13.35
N GLY A 375 1.69 -0.18 -12.16
CA GLY A 375 0.72 -1.27 -12.04
C GLY A 375 -0.68 -0.84 -12.47
N GLU A 376 -1.11 0.39 -12.15
CA GLU A 376 -2.31 0.98 -12.76
C GLU A 376 -2.13 1.12 -14.29
N ALA A 377 -0.97 1.61 -14.72
CA ALA A 377 -0.65 1.78 -16.14
C ALA A 377 -0.74 0.47 -16.94
N ALA A 378 -0.36 -0.67 -16.37
CA ALA A 378 -0.49 -1.97 -17.02
C ALA A 378 -1.96 -2.35 -17.28
N ALA A 379 -2.86 -2.09 -16.32
CA ALA A 379 -4.30 -2.25 -16.52
C ALA A 379 -4.85 -1.25 -17.56
N VAL A 380 -4.39 0.01 -17.52
CA VAL A 380 -4.74 1.03 -18.52
C VAL A 380 -4.28 0.63 -19.92
N ALA A 381 -3.11 0.02 -20.07
CA ALA A 381 -2.64 -0.52 -21.35
C ALA A 381 -3.58 -1.61 -21.86
N GLY A 382 -4.01 -2.54 -21.00
CA GLY A 382 -5.02 -3.54 -21.34
C GLY A 382 -6.33 -2.93 -21.84
N PHE A 383 -6.81 -1.88 -21.18
CA PHE A 383 -7.99 -1.11 -21.59
C PHE A 383 -7.80 -0.40 -22.94
N PHE A 384 -6.74 0.39 -23.09
CA PHE A 384 -6.46 1.17 -24.31
C PHE A 384 -6.24 0.30 -25.54
N ASN A 385 -5.70 -0.91 -25.36
CA ASN A 385 -5.37 -1.82 -26.43
C ASN A 385 -6.57 -2.16 -27.34
N ARG A 386 -7.81 -2.12 -26.81
CA ARG A 386 -9.04 -2.45 -27.55
C ARG A 386 -9.78 -1.21 -28.08
N LEU A 387 -9.30 -0.01 -27.79
CA LEU A 387 -9.97 1.23 -28.19
C LEU A 387 -9.42 1.77 -29.51
N PRO A 388 -10.26 2.39 -30.35
CA PRO A 388 -9.81 3.09 -31.56
C PRO A 388 -9.25 4.49 -31.27
N PHE A 389 -9.54 5.08 -30.11
CA PHE A 389 -9.16 6.44 -29.74
C PHE A 389 -8.85 6.53 -28.24
N TYR A 390 -8.01 7.50 -27.89
CA TYR A 390 -7.84 7.91 -26.49
C TYR A 390 -9.15 8.50 -25.95
N PRO A 391 -9.64 8.04 -24.77
CA PRO A 391 -10.93 8.47 -24.22
C PRO A 391 -11.07 9.98 -24.01
N ASP A 392 -10.01 10.67 -23.60
CA ASP A 392 -10.10 12.08 -23.20
C ASP A 392 -9.80 13.07 -24.35
N ASP A 393 -9.11 12.64 -25.42
CA ASP A 393 -8.98 13.39 -26.68
C ASP A 393 -8.86 12.45 -27.90
N ALA A 394 -9.98 12.27 -28.61
CA ALA A 394 -10.05 11.39 -29.78
C ALA A 394 -9.18 11.81 -30.98
N LYS A 395 -8.50 12.97 -30.93
CA LYS A 395 -7.45 13.30 -31.92
C LYS A 395 -6.23 12.38 -31.79
N GLN A 396 -6.04 11.79 -30.62
CA GLN A 396 -5.11 10.69 -30.44
C GLN A 396 -5.79 9.39 -30.88
N VAL A 397 -5.41 8.94 -32.07
CA VAL A 397 -5.91 7.69 -32.66
C VAL A 397 -5.06 6.53 -32.17
N PHE A 398 -5.71 5.44 -31.80
CA PHE A 398 -5.06 4.20 -31.44
C PHE A 398 -5.14 3.23 -32.62
N ASP A 399 -4.06 2.48 -32.81
CA ASP A 399 -3.91 1.44 -33.83
C ASP A 399 -3.14 0.29 -33.19
N PHE A 400 -3.77 -0.33 -32.20
CA PHE A 400 -3.18 -1.32 -31.31
C PHE A 400 -3.69 -2.74 -31.58
N ASP A 401 -4.61 -3.26 -30.78
CA ASP A 401 -5.18 -4.60 -30.92
C ASP A 401 -4.15 -5.76 -30.82
N PHE A 402 -3.34 -5.72 -29.75
CA PHE A 402 -2.40 -6.77 -29.40
C PHE A 402 -3.06 -7.91 -28.59
N ASN A 403 -2.54 -9.13 -28.70
CA ASN A 403 -2.99 -10.28 -27.92
C ASN A 403 -2.34 -10.30 -26.52
N ILE A 404 -2.68 -9.28 -25.73
CA ILE A 404 -2.32 -9.18 -24.30
C ILE A 404 -3.17 -10.21 -23.54
N LYS A 405 -2.51 -11.28 -23.06
CA LYS A 405 -3.15 -12.37 -22.32
C LYS A 405 -2.99 -12.28 -20.81
N ALA A 406 -2.04 -11.47 -20.34
CA ALA A 406 -1.70 -11.35 -18.94
C ALA A 406 -1.38 -9.90 -18.55
N VAL A 407 -1.91 -9.49 -17.39
CA VAL A 407 -1.59 -8.23 -16.72
C VAL A 407 -1.06 -8.55 -15.32
N VAL A 408 0.09 -7.97 -14.94
CA VAL A 408 0.68 -8.14 -13.61
C VAL A 408 0.87 -6.78 -12.93
N SER A 409 0.30 -6.62 -11.74
CA SER A 409 0.35 -5.40 -10.97
C SER A 409 1.07 -5.63 -9.63
N ILE A 410 2.22 -5.00 -9.45
CA ILE A 410 2.97 -5.02 -8.19
C ILE A 410 2.62 -3.76 -7.41
N ALA A 411 2.15 -3.91 -6.18
CA ALA A 411 1.77 -2.83 -5.27
C ALA A 411 1.10 -1.61 -5.94
N PRO A 412 0.08 -1.82 -6.82
CA PRO A 412 -0.39 -0.76 -7.70
C PRO A 412 -1.15 0.31 -6.94
N VAL A 413 -1.13 1.54 -7.45
CA VAL A 413 -2.21 2.51 -7.16
C VAL A 413 -3.46 2.11 -7.96
N ASP A 414 -4.60 2.76 -7.68
CA ASP A 414 -5.80 2.63 -8.50
C ASP A 414 -6.63 3.91 -8.41
N GLY A 415 -7.09 4.41 -9.57
CA GLY A 415 -7.98 5.57 -9.68
C GLY A 415 -7.27 6.90 -9.88
N GLN A 416 -5.98 6.92 -10.25
CA GLN A 416 -5.33 8.17 -10.68
C GLN A 416 -5.71 8.53 -12.12
N TYR A 417 -5.92 7.52 -12.98
CA TYR A 417 -6.57 7.72 -14.26
C TYR A 417 -8.04 7.29 -14.19
N ARG A 418 -8.94 8.17 -14.63
CA ARG A 418 -10.39 7.95 -14.59
C ARG A 418 -11.02 8.43 -15.89
N PRO A 419 -10.99 7.62 -16.96
CA PRO A 419 -11.53 8.01 -18.26
C PRO A 419 -13.01 8.40 -18.10
N GLY A 420 -13.39 9.60 -18.54
CA GLY A 420 -14.76 10.08 -18.37
C GLY A 420 -15.29 10.09 -16.91
N ASN A 421 -14.41 10.19 -15.92
CA ASN A 421 -14.67 10.09 -14.47
C ASN A 421 -15.12 8.71 -13.94
N VAL A 422 -15.06 7.66 -14.75
CA VAL A 422 -15.28 6.28 -14.29
C VAL A 422 -13.96 5.58 -13.98
N SER A 423 -14.01 4.47 -13.25
CA SER A 423 -12.84 3.63 -13.04
C SER A 423 -12.47 2.91 -14.34
N THR A 424 -11.18 2.65 -14.56
CA THR A 424 -10.68 1.96 -15.75
C THR A 424 -11.26 0.53 -15.86
N PRO A 425 -11.97 0.20 -16.95
CA PRO A 425 -12.44 -1.17 -17.22
C PRO A 425 -11.30 -2.09 -17.63
N LEU A 426 -11.42 -3.39 -17.34
CA LEU A 426 -10.52 -4.43 -17.84
C LEU A 426 -11.33 -5.71 -18.01
N GLU A 427 -11.16 -6.40 -19.14
CA GLU A 427 -11.95 -7.57 -19.49
C GLU A 427 -11.07 -8.64 -20.14
N ASN A 428 -11.42 -9.91 -19.96
CA ASN A 428 -10.89 -11.07 -20.72
C ASN A 428 -9.35 -11.14 -20.76
N VAL A 429 -8.72 -11.03 -19.59
CA VAL A 429 -7.27 -11.15 -19.42
C VAL A 429 -6.95 -11.87 -18.11
N ASN A 430 -5.86 -12.64 -18.09
CA ASN A 430 -5.36 -13.16 -16.82
C ASN A 430 -4.80 -11.98 -16.00
N TYR A 431 -5.07 -11.93 -14.69
CA TYR A 431 -4.63 -10.82 -13.86
C TYR A 431 -3.98 -11.27 -12.55
N LEU A 432 -2.78 -10.81 -12.28
CA LEU A 432 -2.10 -11.01 -10.99
C LEU A 432 -1.89 -9.66 -10.32
N VAL A 433 -2.23 -9.56 -9.04
CA VAL A 433 -1.81 -8.45 -8.19
C VAL A 433 -1.10 -8.93 -6.93
N ILE A 434 0.07 -8.37 -6.63
CA ILE A 434 0.85 -8.67 -5.42
C ILE A 434 1.02 -7.38 -4.61
N HIS A 435 0.80 -7.42 -3.29
CA HIS A 435 0.91 -6.23 -2.44
C HIS A 435 1.50 -6.57 -1.06
N GLY A 436 2.35 -5.67 -0.55
CA GLY A 436 2.98 -5.84 0.75
C GLY A 436 2.16 -5.27 1.90
N ALA A 437 2.02 -6.00 3.00
CA ALA A 437 1.25 -5.53 4.14
C ALA A 437 1.86 -4.29 4.80
N ASN A 438 3.19 -4.15 4.71
CA ASN A 438 4.00 -3.07 5.27
C ASN A 438 4.35 -2.00 4.21
N ASP A 439 3.61 -1.95 3.10
CA ASP A 439 3.77 -0.92 2.08
C ASP A 439 3.64 0.48 2.70
N GLY A 440 4.70 1.28 2.59
CA GLY A 440 4.79 2.61 3.15
C GLY A 440 4.34 3.74 2.23
N ASP A 441 4.21 3.47 0.93
CA ASP A 441 3.82 4.43 -0.10
C ASP A 441 2.32 4.27 -0.43
N VAL A 442 1.94 3.10 -0.96
CA VAL A 442 0.56 2.71 -1.24
C VAL A 442 0.05 1.81 -0.12
N GLN A 443 -0.26 2.45 1.02
CA GLN A 443 -0.48 1.71 2.28
C GLN A 443 -1.68 0.75 2.28
N SER A 444 -2.67 0.96 1.39
CA SER A 444 -3.80 0.02 1.21
C SER A 444 -3.56 -0.89 0.02
N PHE A 445 -4.17 -2.07 0.02
CA PHE A 445 -4.13 -2.99 -1.11
C PHE A 445 -5.01 -2.49 -2.28
N ALA A 446 -4.65 -1.33 -2.85
CA ALA A 446 -5.47 -0.59 -3.81
C ALA A 446 -5.77 -1.37 -5.09
N GLY A 447 -4.85 -2.25 -5.51
CA GLY A 447 -5.04 -3.13 -6.66
C GLY A 447 -6.20 -4.12 -6.56
N LEU A 448 -6.75 -4.37 -5.37
CA LEU A 448 -7.99 -5.13 -5.21
C LEU A 448 -9.14 -4.48 -5.99
N ARG A 449 -9.18 -3.14 -6.08
CA ARG A 449 -10.24 -2.46 -6.84
C ARG A 449 -10.25 -2.86 -8.31
N GLN A 450 -9.09 -3.01 -8.94
CA GLN A 450 -9.00 -3.46 -10.33
C GLN A 450 -9.27 -4.96 -10.45
N TYR A 451 -8.86 -5.77 -9.47
CA TYR A 451 -9.20 -7.19 -9.38
C TYR A 451 -10.72 -7.41 -9.35
N GLU A 452 -11.44 -6.61 -8.55
CA GLU A 452 -12.91 -6.69 -8.46
C GLU A 452 -13.61 -6.25 -9.75
N ARG A 453 -13.09 -5.23 -10.42
CA ARG A 453 -13.66 -4.71 -11.68
C ARG A 453 -13.38 -5.57 -12.90
N LEU A 454 -12.46 -6.53 -12.83
CA LEU A 454 -12.12 -7.37 -13.96
C LEU A 454 -13.23 -8.39 -14.23
N GLU A 455 -13.81 -8.31 -15.43
CA GLU A 455 -14.88 -9.19 -15.90
C GLU A 455 -14.37 -10.23 -16.91
N PHE A 456 -14.96 -11.42 -16.85
CA PHE A 456 -14.77 -12.50 -17.83
C PHE A 456 -16.07 -12.66 -18.63
N ASN A 457 -16.07 -12.12 -19.84
CA ASN A 457 -17.25 -11.93 -20.68
C ASN A 457 -17.27 -12.85 -21.92
N ASP A 458 -16.20 -13.62 -22.16
CA ASP A 458 -16.12 -14.60 -23.23
C ASP A 458 -15.91 -16.04 -22.71
N SER A 459 -15.80 -17.02 -23.62
CA SER A 459 -15.71 -18.45 -23.29
C SER A 459 -14.27 -18.96 -23.11
N SER A 460 -13.28 -18.07 -23.11
CA SER A 460 -11.88 -18.44 -22.97
C SER A 460 -11.52 -18.62 -21.49
N ASP A 461 -10.48 -19.41 -21.25
CA ASP A 461 -10.03 -19.74 -19.91
C ASP A 461 -9.11 -18.64 -19.35
N TYR A 462 -9.61 -17.90 -18.36
CA TYR A 462 -8.90 -16.82 -17.67
C TYR A 462 -8.99 -16.99 -16.17
N PHE A 463 -7.90 -16.69 -15.46
CA PHE A 463 -7.92 -16.57 -14.01
C PHE A 463 -7.34 -15.25 -13.54
N LYS A 464 -7.80 -14.80 -12.37
CA LYS A 464 -7.23 -13.67 -11.64
C LYS A 464 -6.86 -14.08 -10.23
N SER A 465 -5.80 -13.48 -9.69
CA SER A 465 -5.36 -13.70 -8.32
C SER A 465 -4.83 -12.43 -7.66
N ALA A 466 -5.11 -12.29 -6.37
CA ALA A 466 -4.57 -11.24 -5.51
C ALA A 466 -3.79 -11.86 -4.35
N VAL A 467 -2.56 -11.40 -4.11
CA VAL A 467 -1.64 -11.94 -3.12
C VAL A 467 -1.20 -10.83 -2.17
N TYR A 468 -1.50 -10.97 -0.88
CA TYR A 468 -1.09 -10.04 0.17
C TYR A 468 -0.04 -10.67 1.07
N VAL A 469 1.10 -9.99 1.21
CA VAL A 469 2.32 -10.56 1.81
C VAL A 469 2.68 -9.82 3.09
N TYR A 470 2.61 -10.52 4.23
CA TYR A 470 3.01 -9.93 5.51
C TYR A 470 4.52 -9.66 5.57
N GLY A 471 4.92 -8.48 6.05
CA GLY A 471 6.32 -8.06 6.14
C GLY A 471 6.89 -7.44 4.86
N ALA A 472 6.24 -7.59 3.71
CA ALA A 472 6.68 -6.96 2.47
C ALA A 472 6.32 -5.47 2.44
N ASN A 473 7.23 -4.63 1.93
CA ASN A 473 7.00 -3.20 1.71
C ASN A 473 6.67 -2.89 0.23
N HIS A 474 6.58 -1.60 -0.13
CA HIS A 474 6.45 -1.16 -1.52
C HIS A 474 7.72 -1.48 -2.31
N GLY A 475 8.87 -1.02 -1.79
CA GLY A 475 10.10 -0.84 -2.56
C GLY A 475 10.84 -2.11 -2.97
N GLN A 476 10.89 -3.14 -2.11
CA GLN A 476 11.85 -4.24 -2.28
C GLN A 476 11.56 -5.19 -3.46
N PHE A 477 10.42 -5.05 -4.16
CA PHE A 477 10.20 -5.70 -5.46
C PHE A 477 11.02 -5.06 -6.60
N ASN A 478 11.70 -3.96 -6.35
CA ASN A 478 12.61 -3.29 -7.27
C ASN A 478 13.98 -3.14 -6.59
N THR A 479 15.04 -3.62 -7.24
CA THR A 479 16.35 -3.69 -6.58
C THR A 479 17.00 -2.34 -6.30
N THR A 480 16.54 -1.25 -6.93
CA THR A 480 17.08 0.09 -6.72
C THR A 480 16.32 0.89 -5.65
N TRP A 481 15.09 0.50 -5.31
CA TRP A 481 14.24 1.24 -4.35
C TRP A 481 14.51 0.85 -2.88
N GLY A 482 14.73 -0.45 -2.63
CA GLY A 482 15.13 -0.95 -1.31
C GLY A 482 14.04 -0.87 -0.22
N ASN A 483 14.48 -0.78 1.05
CA ASN A 483 13.61 -0.90 2.22
C ASN A 483 12.99 0.41 2.73
N ARG A 484 13.15 1.50 1.98
CA ARG A 484 12.60 2.81 2.33
C ARG A 484 11.74 3.32 1.19
N ASP A 485 10.43 3.20 1.36
CA ASP A 485 9.39 3.63 0.42
C ASP A 485 9.26 5.17 0.32
N SER A 486 10.29 5.90 0.74
CA SER A 486 10.35 7.35 0.67
C SER A 486 11.79 7.85 0.77
N GLY A 487 12.08 8.93 0.05
CA GLY A 487 13.38 9.58 0.07
C GLY A 487 13.76 10.12 1.46
N PHE A 488 15.06 10.35 1.66
CA PHE A 488 15.54 11.00 2.87
C PHE A 488 15.01 12.44 2.99
N PRO A 489 14.58 12.90 4.18
CA PRO A 489 14.61 12.20 5.48
C PRO A 489 13.33 11.44 5.82
N PHE A 490 12.27 11.43 5.01
CA PHE A 490 11.01 10.74 5.33
C PHE A 490 11.18 9.24 5.47
N GLY A 491 12.05 8.64 4.65
CA GLY A 491 12.42 7.23 4.79
C GLY A 491 13.02 6.88 6.17
N SER A 492 13.47 7.87 6.95
CA SER A 492 13.88 7.64 8.35
C SER A 492 12.70 7.48 9.31
N LEU A 493 11.50 7.89 8.95
CA LEU A 493 10.30 7.73 9.79
C LEU A 493 9.71 6.32 9.72
N LEU A 494 10.08 5.57 8.68
CA LEU A 494 9.60 4.22 8.42
C LEU A 494 10.14 3.24 9.47
N ASN A 495 9.31 2.27 9.83
CA ASN A 495 9.67 1.14 10.67
C ASN A 495 10.26 0.01 9.82
N VAL A 496 11.55 0.14 9.47
CA VAL A 496 12.19 -0.82 8.57
C VAL A 496 12.54 -2.15 9.26
N ASP A 497 12.60 -2.19 10.60
CA ASP A 497 12.84 -3.44 11.35
C ASP A 497 11.64 -4.39 11.35
N ALA A 498 10.45 -3.91 10.99
CA ALA A 498 9.27 -4.75 10.79
C ALA A 498 9.21 -5.41 9.41
N LEU A 499 10.12 -5.06 8.50
CA LEU A 499 10.13 -5.57 7.14
C LEU A 499 10.80 -6.94 7.06
N MET A 500 10.33 -7.75 6.12
CA MET A 500 11.02 -8.96 5.71
C MET A 500 12.28 -8.60 4.91
N PRO A 501 13.30 -9.48 4.88
CA PRO A 501 14.48 -9.29 4.05
C PRO A 501 14.12 -9.08 2.57
N MET A 502 14.89 -8.22 1.90
CA MET A 502 14.69 -7.93 0.48
C MET A 502 14.82 -9.18 -0.40
N GLU A 503 15.77 -10.08 -0.10
CA GLU A 503 15.96 -11.33 -0.84
C GLU A 503 14.70 -12.20 -0.81
N ASP A 504 14.03 -12.28 0.34
CA ASP A 504 12.77 -13.01 0.49
C ASP A 504 11.66 -12.35 -0.35
N GLN A 505 11.54 -11.02 -0.30
CA GLN A 505 10.53 -10.31 -1.09
C GLN A 505 10.76 -10.42 -2.61
N LEU A 506 12.03 -10.39 -3.05
CA LEU A 506 12.40 -10.65 -4.44
C LEU A 506 12.06 -12.09 -4.85
N LYS A 507 12.37 -13.09 -4.01
CA LYS A 507 12.01 -14.51 -4.26
C LYS A 507 10.49 -14.68 -4.39
N ILE A 508 9.69 -14.01 -3.57
CA ILE A 508 8.22 -13.99 -3.69
C ILE A 508 7.81 -13.43 -5.06
N GLY A 509 8.39 -12.32 -5.48
CA GLY A 509 8.17 -11.75 -6.81
C GLY A 509 8.53 -12.73 -7.94
N GLN A 510 9.71 -13.37 -7.86
CA GLN A 510 10.15 -14.37 -8.84
C GLN A 510 9.18 -15.54 -8.93
N VAL A 511 8.77 -16.13 -7.79
CA VAL A 511 7.89 -17.29 -7.75
C VAL A 511 6.52 -16.97 -8.35
N TYR A 512 5.83 -15.92 -7.85
CA TYR A 512 4.47 -15.61 -8.29
C TYR A 512 4.43 -15.09 -9.73
N ILE A 513 5.34 -14.18 -10.12
CA ILE A 513 5.32 -13.60 -11.47
C ILE A 513 5.71 -14.66 -12.52
N SER A 514 6.77 -15.43 -12.28
CA SER A 514 7.20 -16.47 -13.21
C SER A 514 6.16 -17.58 -13.34
N ALA A 515 5.60 -18.08 -12.23
CA ALA A 515 4.53 -19.09 -12.25
C ALA A 515 3.30 -18.60 -13.04
N PHE A 516 2.91 -17.34 -12.82
CA PHE A 516 1.75 -16.74 -13.46
C PHE A 516 1.92 -16.61 -14.97
N LEU A 517 3.07 -16.09 -15.42
CA LEU A 517 3.36 -15.95 -16.85
C LEU A 517 3.53 -17.31 -17.52
N GLN A 518 4.10 -18.30 -16.83
CA GLN A 518 4.19 -19.66 -17.33
C GLN A 518 2.82 -20.32 -17.48
N ALA A 519 1.89 -20.10 -16.53
CA ALA A 519 0.52 -20.59 -16.63
C ALA A 519 -0.27 -19.90 -17.76
N SER A 520 -0.18 -18.57 -17.85
CA SER A 520 -1.01 -17.76 -18.75
C SER A 520 -0.46 -17.65 -20.19
N LEU A 521 0.85 -17.70 -20.39
CA LEU A 521 1.49 -17.53 -21.70
C LEU A 521 2.07 -18.82 -22.28
N GLN A 522 2.53 -19.75 -21.43
CA GLN A 522 3.16 -21.01 -21.86
C GLN A 522 2.27 -22.24 -21.66
N GLY A 523 1.08 -22.08 -21.08
CA GLY A 523 0.11 -23.17 -20.87
C GLY A 523 0.49 -24.15 -19.75
N LYS A 524 1.41 -23.79 -18.84
CA LYS A 524 1.80 -24.63 -17.68
C LYS A 524 0.78 -24.48 -16.54
N LYS A 525 -0.42 -24.98 -16.78
CA LYS A 525 -1.63 -24.78 -15.95
C LYS A 525 -1.50 -25.35 -14.53
N GLU A 526 -0.58 -26.29 -14.29
CA GLU A 526 -0.33 -26.85 -12.96
C GLU A 526 0.20 -25.81 -11.96
N TYR A 527 0.77 -24.70 -12.43
CA TYR A 527 1.14 -23.57 -11.57
C TYR A 527 -0.08 -22.82 -11.00
N GLU A 528 -1.28 -22.97 -11.57
CA GLU A 528 -2.49 -22.31 -11.06
C GLU A 528 -2.82 -22.70 -9.60
N SER A 529 -2.42 -23.90 -9.17
CA SER A 529 -2.58 -24.36 -7.79
C SER A 529 -1.88 -23.45 -6.77
N LEU A 530 -0.80 -22.76 -7.14
CA LEU A 530 -0.11 -21.77 -6.28
C LEU A 530 -1.03 -20.59 -5.92
N PHE A 531 -1.86 -20.17 -6.88
CA PHE A 531 -2.71 -19.00 -6.76
C PHE A 531 -4.00 -19.33 -5.99
N ARG A 532 -4.48 -20.58 -6.11
CA ARG A 532 -5.58 -21.11 -5.29
C ARG A 532 -5.16 -21.29 -3.83
N ASP A 533 -3.96 -21.81 -3.60
CA ASP A 533 -3.39 -22.01 -2.26
C ASP A 533 -1.86 -21.91 -2.29
N HIS A 534 -1.29 -20.87 -1.66
CA HIS A 534 0.16 -20.67 -1.61
C HIS A 534 0.91 -21.89 -1.03
N ARG A 535 0.25 -22.71 -0.20
CA ARG A 535 0.85 -23.89 0.41
C ARG A 535 1.24 -24.95 -0.63
N ALA A 536 0.63 -24.93 -1.82
CA ALA A 536 0.99 -25.81 -2.93
C ALA A 536 2.43 -25.55 -3.44
N GLY A 537 2.94 -24.32 -3.24
CA GLY A 537 4.32 -23.92 -3.52
C GLY A 537 5.12 -23.53 -2.26
N GLU A 538 4.74 -24.02 -1.07
CA GLU A 538 5.35 -23.61 0.21
C GLU A 538 6.87 -23.81 0.26
N LYS A 539 7.40 -24.77 -0.52
CA LYS A 539 8.84 -25.06 -0.60
C LYS A 539 9.63 -24.01 -1.38
N TRP A 540 8.96 -23.21 -2.21
CA TRP A 540 9.57 -22.17 -3.03
C TRP A 540 9.48 -20.79 -2.36
N LEU A 541 8.54 -20.63 -1.44
CA LEU A 541 8.21 -19.36 -0.80
C LEU A 541 8.93 -19.20 0.55
N PRO A 542 9.42 -17.99 0.87
CA PRO A 542 9.86 -17.66 2.22
C PRO A 542 8.75 -17.81 3.25
N GLU A 543 9.12 -18.09 4.50
CA GLU A 543 8.18 -18.21 5.60
C GLU A 543 7.60 -16.83 6.00
N THR A 544 6.31 -16.63 5.71
CA THR A 544 5.52 -15.50 6.22
C THR A 544 4.01 -15.85 6.16
N ILE A 545 3.13 -14.88 6.36
CA ILE A 545 1.69 -15.02 6.15
C ILE A 545 1.36 -14.50 4.75
N TYR A 546 0.69 -15.35 3.97
CA TYR A 546 0.14 -15.02 2.65
C TYR A 546 -1.38 -15.07 2.72
N LEU A 547 -2.05 -14.07 2.16
CA LEU A 547 -3.47 -14.12 1.88
C LEU A 547 -3.69 -14.10 0.38
N ASN A 548 -4.41 -15.10 -0.11
CA ASN A 548 -4.61 -15.33 -1.53
C ASN A 548 -6.10 -15.29 -1.87
N GLN A 549 -6.41 -14.51 -2.88
CA GLN A 549 -7.68 -14.57 -3.59
C GLN A 549 -7.47 -15.12 -4.98
N TYR A 550 -8.47 -15.84 -5.46
CA TYR A 550 -8.45 -16.45 -6.78
C TYR A 550 -9.88 -16.49 -7.32
N GLU A 551 -10.02 -16.24 -8.62
CA GLU A 551 -11.27 -16.37 -9.37
C GLU A 551 -10.91 -16.87 -10.78
N ASN A 552 -11.69 -17.82 -11.30
CA ASN A 552 -11.55 -18.33 -12.65
C ASN A 552 -12.83 -18.01 -13.47
N SER A 553 -12.67 -17.91 -14.78
CA SER A 553 -13.72 -17.68 -15.78
C SER A 553 -14.89 -18.69 -15.76
N ASP A 554 -14.70 -19.87 -15.19
CA ASP A 554 -15.73 -20.91 -15.05
C ASP A 554 -16.61 -20.75 -13.80
N TRP A 555 -16.33 -19.77 -12.94
CA TRP A 555 -17.07 -19.54 -11.71
C TRP A 555 -18.51 -19.12 -11.97
N LYS A 556 -19.43 -19.84 -11.33
CA LYS A 556 -20.85 -19.50 -11.27
C LYS A 556 -21.15 -18.88 -9.92
N VAL A 557 -21.25 -17.56 -9.88
CA VAL A 557 -21.56 -16.79 -8.67
C VAL A 557 -22.97 -17.14 -8.17
N LEU A 558 -23.06 -17.49 -6.89
CA LEU A 558 -24.28 -17.79 -6.16
C LEU A 558 -24.71 -16.61 -5.27
N ALA A 559 -23.75 -15.92 -4.67
CA ALA A 559 -23.95 -14.69 -3.90
C ALA A 559 -22.67 -13.85 -3.86
N ASP A 560 -22.76 -12.59 -4.23
CA ASP A 560 -21.70 -11.56 -4.14
C ASP A 560 -22.21 -10.25 -3.50
N PHE A 561 -23.51 -10.19 -3.15
CA PHE A 561 -24.12 -9.07 -2.41
C PHE A 561 -24.09 -7.74 -3.18
N GLU A 562 -23.99 -7.80 -4.51
CA GLU A 562 -23.98 -6.63 -5.39
C GLU A 562 -25.33 -6.31 -6.04
N GLU A 563 -26.33 -7.17 -5.87
CA GLU A 563 -27.60 -7.08 -6.57
C GLU A 563 -28.54 -5.98 -6.04
N ASP A 564 -28.66 -5.83 -4.71
CA ASP A 564 -29.57 -4.87 -4.07
C ASP A 564 -29.17 -4.54 -2.62
N LEU A 565 -30.11 -4.15 -1.75
CA LEU A 565 -29.91 -3.84 -0.33
C LEU A 565 -30.83 -4.67 0.59
N ASP A 566 -31.53 -5.65 0.04
CA ASP A 566 -32.35 -6.61 0.77
C ASP A 566 -31.45 -7.76 1.24
N LEU A 567 -31.10 -7.69 2.53
CA LEU A 567 -30.24 -8.67 3.21
C LEU A 567 -30.72 -10.12 3.09
N THR A 568 -31.96 -10.36 2.65
CA THR A 568 -32.55 -11.69 2.53
C THR A 568 -32.40 -12.34 1.15
N THR A 569 -31.77 -11.67 0.19
CA THR A 569 -31.64 -12.13 -1.20
C THR A 569 -30.19 -12.46 -1.58
N THR A 570 -29.98 -13.05 -2.76
CA THR A 570 -28.63 -13.26 -3.32
C THR A 570 -28.63 -12.89 -4.80
N SER A 571 -27.46 -12.59 -5.37
CA SER A 571 -27.33 -12.21 -6.79
C SER A 571 -27.78 -13.28 -7.79
N SER A 572 -27.70 -14.56 -7.44
CA SER A 572 -28.28 -15.65 -8.25
C SER A 572 -29.81 -15.82 -8.06
N GLY A 573 -30.44 -15.02 -7.19
CA GLY A 573 -31.85 -15.07 -6.83
C GLY A 573 -32.19 -16.09 -5.75
N GLY A 574 -31.21 -16.45 -4.91
CA GLY A 574 -31.38 -17.29 -3.71
C GLY A 574 -32.00 -16.54 -2.54
N LYS A 575 -31.91 -17.11 -1.34
CA LYS A 575 -32.39 -16.50 -0.09
C LYS A 575 -31.42 -16.68 1.06
N ILE A 576 -31.34 -15.69 1.94
CA ILE A 576 -30.56 -15.76 3.17
C ILE A 576 -31.49 -15.95 4.37
N LYS A 577 -31.10 -16.83 5.30
CA LYS A 577 -31.75 -17.03 6.60
C LYS A 577 -30.71 -16.93 7.70
N THR A 578 -31.05 -16.31 8.81
CA THR A 578 -30.14 -16.13 9.94
C THR A 578 -30.78 -16.56 11.25
N LYS A 579 -29.96 -16.91 12.23
CA LYS A 579 -30.38 -17.19 13.61
C LYS A 579 -29.34 -16.63 14.56
N ASN A 580 -29.78 -15.89 15.59
CA ASN A 580 -28.98 -15.47 16.75
C ASN A 580 -27.65 -14.76 16.40
N LEU A 581 -27.60 -14.02 15.29
CA LEU A 581 -26.47 -13.14 14.96
C LEU A 581 -26.53 -11.87 15.80
N THR A 582 -25.39 -11.38 16.23
CA THR A 582 -25.24 -10.08 16.90
C THR A 582 -24.93 -8.95 15.92
N VAL A 583 -24.43 -9.28 14.73
CA VAL A 583 -24.26 -8.35 13.61
C VAL A 583 -24.69 -9.04 12.32
N TRP A 584 -25.54 -8.36 11.55
CA TRP A 584 -25.88 -8.74 10.17
C TRP A 584 -26.18 -7.48 9.36
N LYS A 585 -25.31 -7.17 8.41
CA LYS A 585 -25.48 -6.06 7.48
C LYS A 585 -24.67 -6.28 6.21
N GLU A 586 -25.07 -5.62 5.13
CA GLU A 586 -24.28 -5.50 3.91
C GLU A 586 -23.79 -4.06 3.78
N GLN A 587 -22.51 -3.89 3.45
CA GLN A 587 -21.93 -2.56 3.25
C GLN A 587 -20.68 -2.63 2.37
N ILE A 588 -20.28 -1.48 1.84
CA ILE A 588 -19.04 -1.34 1.08
C ILE A 588 -17.85 -1.66 1.97
N VAL A 589 -16.94 -2.49 1.47
CA VAL A 589 -15.77 -2.99 2.20
C VAL A 589 -14.71 -1.90 2.31
N GLY A 590 -14.40 -1.48 3.52
CA GLY A 590 -13.38 -0.47 3.81
C GLY A 590 -11.96 -1.03 3.78
N MET A 591 -11.00 -0.20 3.37
CA MET A 591 -9.55 -0.51 3.40
C MET A 591 -8.83 0.39 4.41
N LYS A 592 -7.47 0.33 4.47
CA LYS A 592 -6.71 1.30 5.29
C LYS A 592 -6.98 2.74 4.83
N TRP A 593 -7.17 2.93 3.52
CA TRP A 593 -7.54 4.17 2.86
C TRP A 593 -8.59 3.92 1.76
N GLY A 594 -9.72 4.63 1.85
CA GLY A 594 -10.84 4.46 0.94
C GLY A 594 -11.56 3.11 1.12
N ASN A 595 -12.15 2.62 0.04
CA ASN A 595 -12.89 1.36 0.00
C ASN A 595 -12.48 0.47 -1.18
N ARG A 596 -12.84 -0.82 -1.13
CA ARG A 596 -12.52 -1.86 -2.11
C ARG A 596 -13.29 -1.75 -3.43
N GLY A 597 -14.39 -1.01 -3.44
CA GLY A 597 -15.29 -0.93 -4.60
C GLY A 597 -16.35 -2.03 -4.66
N THR A 598 -16.35 -2.96 -3.71
CA THR A 598 -17.37 -4.00 -3.55
C THR A 598 -18.06 -3.92 -2.17
N ARG A 599 -19.23 -4.52 -2.09
CA ARG A 599 -20.03 -4.77 -0.89
C ARG A 599 -19.92 -6.23 -0.52
N ALA A 600 -20.14 -6.50 0.77
CA ALA A 600 -20.09 -7.85 1.29
C ALA A 600 -20.95 -7.97 2.55
N ALA A 601 -21.28 -9.19 2.95
CA ALA A 601 -22.02 -9.48 4.16
C ALA A 601 -21.09 -9.44 5.38
N TYR A 602 -21.41 -8.58 6.35
CA TYR A 602 -20.77 -8.52 7.67
C TYR A 602 -21.59 -9.32 8.66
N ILE A 603 -20.99 -10.38 9.20
CA ILE A 603 -21.66 -11.37 10.04
C ILE A 603 -20.91 -11.47 11.38
N GLY A 604 -21.60 -11.17 12.47
CA GLY A 604 -21.05 -11.21 13.82
C GLY A 604 -21.84 -12.11 14.74
N TRP A 605 -21.11 -12.76 15.65
CA TRP A 605 -21.68 -13.55 16.74
C TRP A 605 -20.90 -13.31 18.03
N ASP A 606 -21.61 -13.44 19.14
CA ASP A 606 -21.04 -13.44 20.48
C ASP A 606 -21.89 -14.36 21.37
N SER A 607 -21.30 -15.42 21.92
CA SER A 607 -22.07 -16.37 22.73
C SER A 607 -22.58 -15.80 24.06
N LEU A 608 -22.18 -14.59 24.46
CA LEU A 608 -22.80 -13.87 25.59
C LEU A 608 -24.17 -13.28 25.24
N ALA A 609 -24.48 -13.07 23.96
CA ALA A 609 -25.74 -12.46 23.56
C ALA A 609 -26.92 -13.43 23.73
N TYR A 610 -26.72 -14.67 23.30
CA TYR A 610 -27.73 -15.74 23.26
C TYR A 610 -27.18 -17.00 23.97
N GLU A 611 -27.19 -16.98 25.30
CA GLU A 611 -26.73 -18.12 26.11
C GLU A 611 -27.54 -19.38 25.76
N ALA A 612 -26.84 -20.47 25.40
CA ALA A 612 -27.36 -21.77 24.95
C ALA A 612 -27.84 -21.91 23.49
N ASP A 613 -27.68 -20.89 22.64
CA ASP A 613 -28.29 -20.88 21.32
C ASP A 613 -27.27 -20.50 20.22
N THR A 614 -26.91 -21.44 19.34
CA THR A 614 -25.83 -21.24 18.36
C THR A 614 -26.25 -20.31 17.22
N ALA A 615 -25.40 -19.32 16.93
CA ALA A 615 -25.58 -18.39 15.84
C ALA A 615 -25.34 -19.07 14.47
N SER A 616 -26.12 -18.72 13.46
CA SER A 616 -25.94 -19.26 12.10
C SER A 616 -26.38 -18.31 11.00
N TYR A 617 -25.75 -18.47 9.84
CA TYR A 617 -26.03 -17.75 8.60
C TYR A 617 -26.16 -18.77 7.47
N GLU A 618 -27.32 -18.84 6.80
CA GLU A 618 -27.65 -19.84 5.79
C GLU A 618 -27.98 -19.19 4.46
N VAL A 619 -27.31 -19.63 3.40
CA VAL A 619 -27.59 -19.27 2.02
C VAL A 619 -28.34 -20.43 1.36
N VAL A 620 -29.59 -20.19 1.01
CA VAL A 620 -30.45 -21.13 0.28
C VAL A 620 -30.37 -20.81 -1.20
N PHE A 621 -29.83 -21.74 -1.98
CA PHE A 621 -29.63 -21.54 -3.41
C PHE A 621 -30.96 -21.59 -4.16
N LYS A 622 -31.09 -20.75 -5.20
CA LYS A 622 -32.26 -20.75 -6.08
C LYS A 622 -32.38 -22.10 -6.79
N GLU A 623 -31.31 -22.48 -7.47
CA GLU A 623 -31.12 -23.77 -8.14
C GLU A 623 -30.23 -24.65 -7.26
N SER A 624 -30.46 -25.96 -7.27
CA SER A 624 -29.59 -26.88 -6.53
C SER A 624 -28.24 -27.05 -7.25
N ILE A 625 -27.17 -27.20 -6.49
CA ILE A 625 -25.83 -27.45 -7.02
C ILE A 625 -25.71 -28.96 -7.29
N ASP A 626 -25.27 -29.29 -8.50
CA ASP A 626 -24.88 -30.64 -8.89
C ASP A 626 -23.37 -30.79 -8.80
N ALA A 627 -22.88 -31.45 -7.74
CA ALA A 627 -21.46 -31.63 -7.53
C ALA A 627 -20.76 -32.50 -8.60
N SER A 628 -21.53 -33.24 -9.42
CA SER A 628 -20.99 -33.98 -10.56
C SER A 628 -20.61 -33.07 -11.73
N GLN A 629 -21.16 -31.86 -11.77
CA GLN A 629 -20.87 -30.85 -12.79
C GLN A 629 -19.92 -29.76 -12.27
N SER A 630 -20.04 -29.40 -10.99
CA SER A 630 -19.18 -28.42 -10.34
C SER A 630 -18.59 -29.02 -9.07
N SER A 631 -17.32 -29.38 -9.13
CA SER A 631 -16.66 -30.16 -8.07
C SER A 631 -16.21 -29.30 -6.89
N TYR A 632 -16.20 -27.98 -7.04
CA TYR A 632 -15.76 -27.07 -5.98
C TYR A 632 -16.84 -26.06 -5.62
N LEU A 633 -17.03 -25.89 -4.31
CA LEU A 633 -17.70 -24.74 -3.71
C LEU A 633 -16.63 -23.80 -3.16
N THR A 634 -16.76 -22.52 -3.50
CA THR A 634 -15.81 -21.48 -3.15
C THR A 634 -16.51 -20.31 -2.46
N PHE A 635 -15.79 -19.65 -1.56
CA PHE A 635 -16.24 -18.41 -0.92
C PHE A 635 -15.04 -17.62 -0.42
N GLU A 636 -15.15 -16.30 -0.42
CA GLU A 636 -14.12 -15.39 0.05
C GLU A 636 -14.45 -14.86 1.43
N MET A 637 -13.47 -14.84 2.34
CA MET A 637 -13.68 -14.32 3.69
C MET A 637 -12.48 -13.60 4.28
N SER A 638 -12.74 -12.63 5.15
CA SER A 638 -11.80 -12.09 6.13
C SER A 638 -12.45 -11.86 7.48
N GLU A 639 -11.63 -11.71 8.53
CA GLU A 639 -12.09 -11.03 9.74
C GLU A 639 -12.45 -9.56 9.42
N ALA A 640 -13.51 -9.05 10.04
CA ALA A 640 -13.82 -7.62 10.09
C ALA A 640 -13.38 -7.02 11.44
N LYS A 641 -13.02 -5.73 11.42
CA LYS A 641 -12.81 -4.95 12.64
C LYS A 641 -14.10 -4.29 13.10
N GLY A 642 -14.35 -4.33 14.40
CA GLY A 642 -15.49 -3.71 15.06
C GLY A 642 -15.97 -4.53 16.26
N SER A 643 -16.97 -4.02 16.97
CA SER A 643 -17.61 -4.75 18.06
C SER A 643 -18.33 -5.99 17.53
N THR A 644 -18.14 -7.13 18.20
CA THR A 644 -18.89 -8.37 17.94
C THR A 644 -20.31 -8.31 18.49
N TYR A 645 -20.64 -7.33 19.35
CA TYR A 645 -21.95 -7.19 19.97
C TYR A 645 -22.29 -5.70 20.20
N PRO A 646 -22.54 -4.91 19.13
CA PRO A 646 -22.75 -3.46 19.24
C PRO A 646 -23.99 -3.08 20.05
N ASP A 647 -25.00 -3.95 20.08
CA ASP A 647 -26.26 -3.72 20.80
C ASP A 647 -26.21 -4.11 22.29
N LYS A 648 -25.05 -4.51 22.82
CA LYS A 648 -24.91 -5.07 24.18
C LYS A 648 -25.52 -4.18 25.26
N LYS A 649 -25.21 -2.89 25.26
CA LYS A 649 -25.76 -1.94 26.26
C LYS A 649 -27.28 -1.87 26.20
N ARG A 650 -27.84 -1.73 24.99
CA ARG A 650 -29.30 -1.70 24.75
C ARG A 650 -29.97 -2.97 25.25
N ASP A 651 -29.39 -4.14 24.96
CA ASP A 651 -29.96 -5.43 25.32
C ASP A 651 -29.83 -5.71 26.83
N GLU A 652 -28.75 -5.26 27.47
CA GLU A 652 -28.61 -5.26 28.94
C GLU A 652 -29.64 -4.36 29.63
N GLU A 653 -29.87 -3.16 29.11
CA GLU A 653 -30.92 -2.26 29.63
C GLU A 653 -32.32 -2.85 29.47
N LYS A 654 -32.59 -3.48 28.32
CA LYS A 654 -33.86 -4.16 28.07
C LYS A 654 -34.06 -5.33 29.03
N LYS A 655 -33.04 -6.17 29.25
CA LYS A 655 -33.08 -7.26 30.25
C LYS A 655 -33.31 -6.72 31.67
N LYS A 656 -32.67 -5.60 32.05
CA LYS A 656 -32.88 -4.93 33.35
C LYS A 656 -34.30 -4.39 33.49
N LYS A 657 -34.88 -3.79 32.44
CA LYS A 657 -36.27 -3.31 32.42
C LYS A 657 -37.27 -4.45 32.48
N GLU A 658 -37.01 -5.57 31.80
CA GLU A 658 -37.85 -6.77 31.84
C GLU A 658 -37.81 -7.45 33.21
N GLN A 659 -36.63 -7.52 33.86
CA GLN A 659 -36.47 -8.03 35.23
C GLN A 659 -37.02 -7.04 36.29
N GLY A 660 -36.87 -5.73 36.08
CA GLY A 660 -37.47 -4.70 36.95
C GLY A 660 -39.01 -4.67 36.87
N ASN A 661 -39.58 -4.99 35.71
CA ASN A 661 -41.03 -5.14 35.53
C ASN A 661 -41.64 -6.39 36.20
N GLU A 662 -40.83 -7.37 36.64
CA GLU A 662 -41.32 -8.46 37.49
C GLU A 662 -41.47 -8.05 38.95
N GLU A 663 -40.68 -7.08 39.44
CA GLU A 663 -40.84 -6.49 40.77
C GLU A 663 -41.83 -5.30 40.79
N GLU A 664 -42.02 -4.60 39.67
CA GLU A 664 -42.89 -3.41 39.56
C GLU A 664 -44.35 -3.70 39.14
N LYS A 665 -44.79 -4.98 39.10
CA LYS A 665 -46.24 -5.30 39.21
C LYS A 665 -46.83 -5.02 40.60
N LYS A 666 -46.08 -4.36 41.48
CA LYS A 666 -46.57 -3.62 42.64
C LYS A 666 -45.97 -2.22 42.70
N ASN A 667 -46.34 -1.35 41.77
CA ASN A 667 -46.91 -0.02 42.03
C ASN A 667 -46.84 0.80 40.75
N GLU A 668 -47.98 1.31 40.35
CA GLU A 668 -48.12 2.27 39.25
C GLU A 668 -47.52 3.64 39.60
N ASP A 669 -47.18 4.33 38.52
CA ASP A 669 -47.26 5.78 38.30
C ASP A 669 -46.00 6.68 38.44
N ILE A 670 -45.64 7.26 37.28
CA ILE A 670 -45.29 8.68 36.98
C ILE A 670 -43.89 8.96 36.35
N GLU A 671 -43.98 9.41 35.08
CA GLU A 671 -43.20 10.43 34.31
C GLU A 671 -41.80 10.17 33.73
N GLU A 672 -41.79 9.97 32.40
CA GLU A 672 -41.28 10.86 31.32
C GLU A 672 -39.94 11.63 31.39
N LYS A 673 -39.23 11.55 30.24
CA LYS A 673 -38.15 12.40 29.65
C LYS A 673 -36.71 12.06 30.03
N GLU A 674 -35.71 12.04 29.14
CA GLU A 674 -35.52 12.74 27.84
C GLU A 674 -34.44 12.00 27.00
N GLU A 675 -34.51 12.14 25.68
CA GLU A 675 -33.57 11.59 24.69
C GLU A 675 -32.31 12.45 24.49
N THR A 676 -31.34 11.84 23.78
CA THR A 676 -30.26 12.38 22.93
C THR A 676 -28.88 12.61 23.56
N GLU A 677 -27.93 11.74 23.20
CA GLU A 677 -26.58 12.07 22.71
C GLU A 677 -25.84 10.79 22.26
N ASP A 678 -26.14 10.30 21.04
CA ASP A 678 -25.32 9.29 20.35
C ASP A 678 -24.53 9.99 19.24
N LYS A 679 -23.22 10.17 19.45
CA LYS A 679 -22.18 10.43 18.43
C LYS A 679 -20.79 10.62 19.06
N GLU A 680 -20.31 9.70 19.91
CA GLU A 680 -18.90 9.74 20.35
C GLU A 680 -18.37 8.46 21.03
N GLU A 681 -18.91 7.26 20.72
CA GLU A 681 -18.49 6.00 21.38
C GLU A 681 -17.62 5.04 20.55
N ASP A 682 -17.27 5.35 19.30
CA ASP A 682 -16.45 4.44 18.47
C ASP A 682 -14.98 4.31 18.94
N ASP A 683 -14.50 5.16 19.85
CA ASP A 683 -13.10 5.17 20.32
C ASP A 683 -12.89 4.65 21.76
N LYS A 684 -13.94 4.19 22.47
CA LYS A 684 -13.83 3.87 23.92
C LYS A 684 -13.99 2.40 24.32
N GLU A 685 -14.31 1.49 23.41
CA GLU A 685 -14.38 0.05 23.74
C GLU A 685 -13.01 -0.68 23.68
N GLU A 686 -11.89 0.02 23.44
CA GLU A 686 -10.54 -0.56 23.52
C GLU A 686 -10.04 -0.82 24.96
N GLU A 687 -10.82 -0.50 26.01
CA GLU A 687 -10.33 -0.61 27.40
C GLU A 687 -10.69 -1.90 28.15
N ASP A 688 -11.56 -2.77 27.62
CA ASP A 688 -12.06 -3.94 28.38
C ASP A 688 -11.26 -5.25 28.25
N ASP A 689 -10.15 -5.28 27.49
CA ASP A 689 -9.21 -6.43 27.43
C ASP A 689 -7.86 -6.12 28.12
N LYS A 690 -7.89 -5.37 29.24
CA LYS A 690 -6.70 -5.17 30.09
C LYS A 690 -6.64 -6.25 31.16
N ASP A 691 -5.81 -7.27 30.90
CA ASP A 691 -5.08 -8.15 31.85
C ASP A 691 -5.08 -9.65 31.48
N GLU A 692 -5.02 -9.99 30.18
CA GLU A 692 -4.46 -11.26 29.73
C GLU A 692 -3.10 -11.02 29.04
N GLU A 693 -2.12 -11.91 29.26
CA GLU A 693 -0.81 -11.86 28.61
C GLU A 693 -0.97 -11.49 27.12
N LYS A 694 -0.24 -10.47 26.63
CA LYS A 694 -0.25 -10.00 25.22
C LYS A 694 0.05 -11.15 24.24
N LYS A 695 -0.95 -11.97 23.94
CA LYS A 695 -0.90 -13.08 22.99
C LYS A 695 -1.73 -12.68 21.78
N ALA A 696 -1.31 -13.13 20.60
CA ALA A 696 -2.08 -12.93 19.40
C ALA A 696 -3.44 -13.65 19.54
N PRO A 697 -4.54 -13.03 19.08
CA PRO A 697 -5.84 -13.69 19.10
C PRO A 697 -5.80 -14.95 18.24
N GLU A 698 -6.40 -16.01 18.74
CA GLU A 698 -6.52 -17.28 18.02
C GLU A 698 -7.31 -17.09 16.71
N PRO A 699 -6.87 -17.67 15.57
CA PRO A 699 -7.62 -17.65 14.32
C PRO A 699 -9.08 -18.13 14.47
N LEU A 700 -9.98 -17.58 13.65
CA LEU A 700 -11.41 -17.92 13.73
C LEU A 700 -11.69 -19.27 13.06
N ASP A 701 -12.66 -20.00 13.63
CA ASP A 701 -13.15 -21.28 13.12
C ASP A 701 -14.66 -21.42 13.37
N PHE A 702 -15.32 -22.21 12.53
CA PHE A 702 -16.75 -22.53 12.62
C PHE A 702 -17.07 -23.73 11.72
N THR A 703 -18.25 -24.31 11.89
CA THR A 703 -18.72 -25.42 11.05
C THR A 703 -19.45 -24.88 9.82
N ILE A 704 -19.20 -25.46 8.66
CA ILE A 704 -19.97 -25.25 7.43
C ILE A 704 -20.80 -26.51 7.22
N GLU A 705 -22.11 -26.35 7.16
CA GLU A 705 -23.08 -27.41 6.90
C GLU A 705 -23.68 -27.22 5.50
N LEU A 706 -23.74 -28.30 4.73
CA LEU A 706 -24.45 -28.37 3.45
C LEU A 706 -25.72 -29.19 3.65
N ALA A 707 -26.83 -28.76 3.03
CA ALA A 707 -28.09 -29.50 3.03
C ALA A 707 -28.53 -29.83 1.60
N ASP A 708 -29.03 -31.04 1.36
CA ASP A 708 -29.61 -31.44 0.08
C ASP A 708 -31.11 -31.05 -0.03
N VAL A 709 -31.72 -31.28 -1.19
CA VAL A 709 -33.17 -31.03 -1.40
C VAL A 709 -34.08 -31.92 -0.55
N ASN A 710 -33.57 -33.03 -0.01
CA ASN A 710 -34.30 -33.97 0.84
C ASN A 710 -34.23 -33.59 2.33
N GLY A 711 -33.39 -32.61 2.68
CA GLY A 711 -33.17 -32.14 4.05
C GLY A 711 -32.10 -32.91 4.81
N ASN A 712 -31.33 -33.77 4.15
CA ASN A 712 -30.17 -34.41 4.75
C ASN A 712 -29.02 -33.42 4.81
N THR A 713 -28.19 -33.51 5.85
CA THR A 713 -27.07 -32.57 6.04
C THR A 713 -25.73 -33.28 6.20
N THR A 714 -24.68 -32.59 5.80
CA THR A 714 -23.28 -32.96 6.06
C THR A 714 -22.50 -31.70 6.42
N GLY A 715 -21.40 -31.82 7.15
CA GLY A 715 -20.64 -30.63 7.54
C GLY A 715 -19.17 -30.90 7.81
N PHE A 716 -18.40 -29.83 7.73
CA PHE A 716 -16.95 -29.80 7.93
C PHE A 716 -16.56 -28.51 8.63
N LYS A 717 -15.40 -28.46 9.28
CA LYS A 717 -14.90 -27.22 9.87
C LYS A 717 -14.21 -26.39 8.81
N LEU A 718 -14.23 -25.06 8.98
CA LEU A 718 -13.40 -24.20 8.13
C LEU A 718 -11.93 -24.61 8.21
N SER A 719 -11.46 -24.93 9.42
CA SER A 719 -10.11 -25.42 9.70
C SER A 719 -9.73 -26.74 9.01
N ASP A 720 -10.68 -27.51 8.48
CA ASP A 720 -10.41 -28.69 7.65
C ASP A 720 -9.75 -28.30 6.31
N TYR A 721 -9.83 -27.02 5.90
CA TYR A 721 -9.04 -26.44 4.81
C TYR A 721 -8.00 -25.44 5.34
N SER A 722 -8.44 -24.46 6.11
CA SER A 722 -7.60 -23.46 6.78
C SER A 722 -8.40 -22.74 7.86
N TYR A 723 -7.76 -22.31 8.94
CA TYR A 723 -8.40 -21.32 9.82
C TYR A 723 -8.55 -19.97 9.11
N LEU A 724 -9.49 -19.14 9.56
CA LEU A 724 -9.62 -17.76 9.09
C LEU A 724 -8.59 -16.87 9.79
N GLN A 725 -7.70 -16.27 8.98
CA GLN A 725 -6.63 -15.40 9.46
C GLN A 725 -7.20 -14.14 10.13
N ARG A 726 -6.64 -13.79 11.31
CA ARG A 726 -6.88 -12.50 11.96
C ARG A 726 -6.26 -11.37 11.14
N GLN A 727 -6.91 -10.21 11.09
CA GLN A 727 -6.43 -9.08 10.30
C GLN A 727 -4.99 -8.71 10.66
N LEU A 728 -4.15 -8.61 9.63
CA LEU A 728 -2.75 -8.26 9.78
C LEU A 728 -2.60 -6.79 10.11
N SER A 729 -2.28 -6.52 11.38
CA SER A 729 -1.96 -5.18 11.87
C SER A 729 -0.46 -4.90 11.70
N VAL A 730 -0.14 -3.77 11.05
CA VAL A 730 1.23 -3.33 10.75
C VAL A 730 1.46 -1.91 11.24
N ASP A 731 2.71 -1.64 11.64
CA ASP A 731 3.20 -0.30 11.96
C ASP A 731 4.19 0.11 10.87
N VAL A 732 3.73 0.91 9.92
CA VAL A 732 4.57 1.42 8.81
C VAL A 732 5.56 2.45 9.32
N LEU A 733 5.17 3.25 10.33
CA LEU A 733 6.02 4.25 10.96
C LEU A 733 6.56 3.78 12.30
N LYS A 734 7.81 4.12 12.62
CA LYS A 734 8.40 3.82 13.92
C LYS A 734 7.82 4.64 15.08
N ASN A 735 7.04 5.67 14.78
CA ASN A 735 6.19 6.35 15.74
C ASN A 735 4.74 6.22 15.32
N LYS A 736 3.99 5.39 16.06
CA LYS A 736 2.59 5.05 15.79
C LYS A 736 1.67 6.27 15.82
N GLU A 737 1.98 7.30 16.62
CA GLU A 737 1.19 8.53 16.71
C GLU A 737 1.27 9.39 15.43
N LEU A 738 2.26 9.15 14.57
CA LEU A 738 2.41 9.85 13.30
C LEU A 738 1.63 9.17 12.16
N GLN A 739 1.18 7.92 12.37
CA GLN A 739 0.49 7.15 11.35
C GLN A 739 -0.98 7.61 11.30
N SER A 740 -1.37 8.26 10.21
CA SER A 740 -2.74 8.77 10.02
C SER A 740 -3.69 7.73 9.41
N THR A 741 -3.17 6.63 8.91
CA THR A 741 -3.92 5.54 8.28
C THR A 741 -4.24 4.45 9.29
N LYS A 742 -5.26 3.64 9.01
CA LYS A 742 -5.53 2.43 9.80
C LYS A 742 -4.32 1.49 9.73
N ARG A 743 -4.13 0.69 10.78
CA ARG A 743 -3.00 -0.26 10.88
C ARG A 743 -3.29 -1.62 10.22
N SER A 744 -4.54 -1.92 9.86
CA SER A 744 -4.93 -3.14 9.16
C SER A 744 -6.09 -2.85 8.19
N GLU A 745 -6.34 -3.79 7.29
CA GLU A 745 -7.49 -3.81 6.40
C GLU A 745 -8.04 -5.22 6.24
N ALA A 746 -9.27 -5.32 5.77
CA ALA A 746 -9.87 -6.58 5.38
C ALA A 746 -9.28 -7.03 4.04
N VAL A 747 -8.54 -8.12 4.06
CA VAL A 747 -8.03 -8.81 2.87
C VAL A 747 -8.53 -10.24 2.93
N TYR A 748 -9.18 -10.70 1.85
CA TYR A 748 -9.84 -12.00 1.85
C TYR A 748 -8.85 -13.13 1.58
N ASN A 749 -9.24 -14.32 2.03
CA ASN A 749 -8.78 -15.58 1.46
C ASN A 749 -9.94 -16.24 0.73
N THR A 750 -9.65 -16.84 -0.44
CA THR A 750 -10.56 -17.76 -1.09
C THR A 750 -10.44 -19.14 -0.43
N PHE A 751 -11.56 -19.70 0.00
CA PHE A 751 -11.65 -21.04 0.53
C PHE A 751 -12.19 -21.98 -0.54
N PHE A 752 -11.51 -23.12 -0.74
CA PHE A 752 -11.92 -24.14 -1.70
C PHE A 752 -12.42 -25.38 -0.98
N VAL A 753 -13.67 -25.74 -1.24
CA VAL A 753 -14.30 -26.95 -0.71
C VAL A 753 -14.51 -27.91 -1.85
N ASP A 754 -13.72 -28.97 -1.85
CA ASP A 754 -13.87 -30.09 -2.78
C ASP A 754 -15.13 -30.90 -2.41
N LEU A 755 -16.20 -30.69 -3.17
CA LEU A 755 -17.47 -31.36 -2.96
C LEU A 755 -17.36 -32.86 -3.21
N SER A 756 -16.43 -33.31 -4.08
CA SER A 756 -16.28 -34.73 -4.43
C SER A 756 -15.97 -35.62 -3.23
N LYS A 757 -15.40 -35.04 -2.14
CA LYS A 757 -15.15 -35.75 -0.88
C LYS A 757 -16.43 -36.27 -0.20
N PHE A 758 -17.58 -35.70 -0.54
CA PHE A 758 -18.89 -36.09 0.01
C PHE A 758 -19.64 -37.12 -0.87
N LEU A 759 -19.07 -37.55 -2.01
CA LEU A 759 -19.72 -38.45 -2.98
C LEU A 759 -20.16 -39.81 -2.38
N ASN A 760 -19.51 -40.26 -1.30
CA ASN A 760 -19.73 -41.57 -0.70
C ASN A 760 -20.67 -41.55 0.51
N LEU A 761 -21.33 -40.43 0.80
CA LEU A 761 -22.30 -40.36 1.89
C LEU A 761 -23.63 -40.97 1.42
N GLU A 762 -23.98 -42.14 1.96
CA GLU A 762 -25.19 -42.90 1.55
C GLU A 762 -26.49 -42.10 1.70
N ASP A 763 -26.53 -41.19 2.68
CA ASP A 763 -27.74 -40.43 3.05
C ASP A 763 -27.72 -38.97 2.56
N PHE A 764 -26.80 -38.55 1.69
CA PHE A 764 -26.72 -37.15 1.21
C PHE A 764 -26.71 -37.06 -0.32
N ASP A 765 -27.71 -36.42 -0.91
CA ASP A 765 -27.78 -36.21 -2.37
C ASP A 765 -26.88 -35.05 -2.81
N ILE A 766 -25.65 -35.42 -3.15
CA ILE A 766 -24.62 -34.50 -3.61
C ILE A 766 -24.90 -33.88 -5.00
N THR A 767 -25.85 -34.44 -5.76
CA THR A 767 -26.26 -33.89 -7.06
C THR A 767 -27.34 -32.81 -6.92
N ALA A 768 -27.84 -32.59 -5.70
CA ALA A 768 -28.92 -31.66 -5.43
C ALA A 768 -28.70 -30.89 -4.11
N ILE A 769 -27.52 -30.29 -3.93
CA ILE A 769 -27.22 -29.47 -2.75
C ILE A 769 -28.06 -28.18 -2.81
N LYS A 770 -28.82 -27.90 -1.75
CA LYS A 770 -29.83 -26.83 -1.70
C LYS A 770 -29.43 -25.63 -0.84
N SER A 771 -28.61 -25.80 0.18
CA SER A 771 -28.11 -24.68 0.99
C SER A 771 -26.73 -24.91 1.58
N MET A 772 -26.06 -23.80 1.90
CA MET A 772 -24.84 -23.74 2.70
C MET A 772 -25.12 -22.93 3.97
N LYS A 773 -24.72 -23.44 5.13
CA LYS A 773 -24.94 -22.84 6.44
C LYS A 773 -23.65 -22.72 7.23
N LEU A 774 -23.31 -21.49 7.63
CA LEU A 774 -22.25 -21.20 8.58
C LEU A 774 -22.82 -21.32 10.00
N ILE A 775 -22.23 -22.18 10.83
CA ILE A 775 -22.64 -22.46 12.21
C ILE A 775 -21.50 -22.04 13.14
N PHE A 776 -21.69 -20.96 13.87
CA PHE A 776 -20.66 -20.32 14.70
C PHE A 776 -20.52 -21.01 16.07
N ASN A 777 -19.95 -22.23 16.06
CA ASN A 777 -19.86 -23.12 17.23
C ASN A 777 -18.43 -23.43 17.71
N GLN A 778 -17.37 -23.02 16.98
CA GLN A 778 -15.98 -23.28 17.38
C GLN A 778 -15.37 -22.07 18.10
N SER A 779 -15.39 -20.89 17.50
CA SER A 779 -14.96 -19.64 18.15
C SER A 779 -16.11 -19.01 18.95
N HIS A 780 -15.82 -18.55 20.17
CA HIS A 780 -16.81 -17.97 21.10
C HIS A 780 -17.43 -16.65 20.59
N LYS A 781 -16.63 -15.80 19.97
CA LYS A 781 -17.06 -14.55 19.35
C LYS A 781 -16.25 -14.28 18.09
N GLY A 782 -16.84 -13.56 17.14
CA GLY A 782 -16.17 -13.17 15.92
C GLY A 782 -17.01 -12.23 15.07
N LEU A 783 -16.33 -11.53 14.17
CA LEU A 783 -16.94 -10.68 13.15
C LEU A 783 -16.21 -10.96 11.85
N ILE A 784 -16.94 -11.44 10.85
CA ILE A 784 -16.40 -11.81 9.54
C ILE A 784 -17.04 -10.97 8.44
N ILE A 785 -16.34 -10.89 7.33
CA ILE A 785 -16.84 -10.43 6.05
C ILE A 785 -16.87 -11.65 5.12
N LEU A 786 -18.03 -11.92 4.53
CA LEU A 786 -18.27 -12.99 3.58
C LEU A 786 -18.61 -12.38 2.23
N ASP A 787 -17.96 -12.86 1.18
CA ASP A 787 -18.13 -12.40 -0.20
C ASP A 787 -17.99 -13.57 -1.19
N LYS A 788 -18.46 -13.37 -2.42
CA LYS A 788 -18.29 -14.25 -3.60
C LYS A 788 -18.40 -15.74 -3.32
N ILE A 789 -19.60 -16.19 -2.91
CA ILE A 789 -19.92 -17.61 -2.90
C ILE A 789 -20.15 -18.06 -4.35
N ALA A 790 -19.38 -19.03 -4.82
CA ALA A 790 -19.46 -19.53 -6.20
C ALA A 790 -19.20 -21.03 -6.29
N VAL A 791 -19.64 -21.65 -7.39
CA VAL A 791 -19.30 -23.03 -7.75
C VAL A 791 -18.59 -23.08 -9.09
N HIS A 792 -17.70 -24.05 -9.27
CA HIS A 792 -17.06 -24.31 -10.55
C HIS A 792 -16.85 -25.80 -10.79
#